data_AF-A0A1Y3BIS1-F1
#
_entry.id   AF-A0A1Y3BIS1-F1
#
_cell.length_a   1.000
_cell.length_b   1.000
_cell.length_c   1.000
_cell.angle_alpha   90.00
_cell.angle_beta   90.00
_cell.angle_gamma   90.00
#
_symmetry.space_group_name_H-M   'P 1'
#
loop_
_entity.id
_entity.type
_entity.pdbx_description
1 polymer ?
#
loop_
_entity_poly.entity_id
_entity_poly.type
_entity_poly.pdbx_seq_one_letter_code
_entity_poly.pdbx_strand_id
1 'polypeptide(L)'
;LQVRNDNTAKGFREAVSASLSEIKENIDPVRVAGKSKAEKLGHAITQLINYFDLLVSNSIGYASKIPDDKQQNQILDKSKGVCESALQLIYTVKECGGNPKATSLHAEIEDSSVDMKNAIKNFENLMQSAASEEGHVNSIVEQLTKSLTRIEERSYAYSNGSSPDNLSYVDYQTRMVACVKEIARIAQDMSAKSATQVSQLGALCTRLSENYANLANDVNGIAAATNNIETASRIKSSVQELGTACVDIVKNAGSCLTNPGDTYSQRELTDSARNVSEKCSYVLAAFQAGSRGTQACIMAANSVQGIIGDIDTTILFANSGALNAEDPDDSFGIYKDEILKTAKALVEDTKTLVAGAASSQEALAVAAQNAVTTITQLTTAVKQGAATLGSNNSEAQVMLLNSVKDVAIALNELIDATKTASGKNINDPAMMHLKDSAKVMVTNVTSLLKTVKTVEDEQQRGTRALEATIDGIEGEIRSYESGSMYINQDVTPEHLIRATKPVTMATAKAVAAGTSGQQDDIIVVANMGRKAIHDLLQVCKSAATLADNQELRMRIIDAGKKCSQDYQELLKIIFHILQRPTNVNDVKQQLYQMSRTIAASVTEIVSLAEMLKNVDWVDPEDPTVIAENELLGAASSIELAAKKLANLQPRINSIKLPDEDMNFDEIILEAAKSITQATAMLIRAASNAQKELVATGKVDAHGAHQFSDDSQWSEGLISAARHVAAATHSLVEAANALVLGQASEEKLISAAKQVASSTAQLLVACKVKADPESQAMKRLQTAGNAVKKATDNLVRAAQQAIEQDEEQSLIISKRRVQGITQEIVAREEILKKERELVEAREKLAAINRAKYGNRPPDEKDFGFTSVQQFNNTYYQQDQTTFNHHHPHHLHHPHYQQEN
;
A
#
# COMPACT_ATOMS: atom_id res chain seq x y z
N LEU A 1 -0.72 -16.79 76.94
CA LEU A 1 0.47 -17.68 76.82
C LEU A 1 1.36 -17.52 78.05
N GLN A 2 2.03 -18.56 78.55
CA GLN A 2 3.09 -18.34 79.56
C GLN A 2 4.26 -17.59 78.91
N VAL A 3 4.75 -16.56 79.57
CA VAL A 3 5.83 -15.71 79.05
C VAL A 3 7.13 -16.51 78.98
N ARG A 4 7.66 -16.70 77.77
CA ARG A 4 8.96 -17.35 77.54
C ARG A 4 10.10 -16.40 77.86
N ASN A 5 11.10 -16.83 78.63
CA ASN A 5 12.21 -15.97 79.10
C ASN A 5 13.59 -16.35 78.51
N ASP A 6 13.62 -17.32 77.61
CA ASP A 6 14.83 -17.83 76.96
C ASP A 6 15.32 -16.94 75.79
N ASN A 7 14.53 -15.96 75.36
CA ASN A 7 14.95 -14.95 74.39
C ASN A 7 14.20 -13.61 74.60
N THR A 8 14.73 -12.55 74.00
CA THR A 8 14.09 -11.23 73.97
C THR A 8 13.00 -11.16 72.91
N ALA A 9 12.05 -10.21 73.03
CA ALA A 9 11.03 -10.00 71.99
C ALA A 9 11.66 -9.70 70.61
N LYS A 10 12.77 -8.93 70.60
CA LYS A 10 13.57 -8.65 69.40
C LYS A 10 14.20 -9.93 68.84
N GLY A 11 14.85 -10.72 69.69
CA GLY A 11 15.51 -11.96 69.26
C GLY A 11 14.55 -13.03 68.75
N PHE A 12 13.36 -13.18 69.36
CA PHE A 12 12.33 -14.07 68.83
C PHE A 12 11.82 -13.60 67.46
N ARG A 13 11.61 -12.28 67.28
CA ARG A 13 11.15 -11.71 66.01
C ARG A 13 12.17 -11.88 64.88
N GLU A 14 13.45 -11.65 65.16
CA GLU A 14 14.54 -11.89 64.21
C GLU A 14 14.63 -13.38 63.83
N ALA A 15 14.48 -14.28 64.81
CA ALA A 15 14.46 -15.73 64.57
C ALA A 15 13.24 -16.19 63.74
N VAL A 16 12.06 -15.58 63.94
CA VAL A 16 10.88 -15.79 63.08
C VAL A 16 11.18 -15.33 61.65
N SER A 17 11.73 -14.13 61.48
CA SER A 17 12.06 -13.58 60.16
C SER A 17 13.11 -14.43 59.42
N ALA A 18 14.12 -14.93 60.14
CA ALA A 18 15.12 -15.83 59.59
C ALA A 18 14.47 -17.14 59.11
N SER A 19 13.61 -17.74 59.94
CA SER A 19 12.89 -18.98 59.59
C SER A 19 11.99 -18.79 58.35
N LEU A 20 11.27 -17.67 58.27
CA LEU A 20 10.44 -17.33 57.11
C LEU A 20 11.25 -17.18 55.82
N SER A 21 12.43 -16.55 55.90
CA SER A 21 13.34 -16.37 54.78
C SER A 21 13.85 -17.71 54.24
N GLU A 22 14.29 -18.60 55.14
CA GLU A 22 14.75 -19.94 54.79
C GLU A 22 13.63 -20.81 54.19
N ILE A 23 12.42 -20.74 54.76
CA ILE A 23 11.25 -21.44 54.22
C ILE A 23 10.96 -20.94 52.80
N LYS A 24 10.97 -19.62 52.58
CA LYS A 24 10.69 -18.97 51.29
C LYS A 24 11.68 -19.41 50.21
N GLU A 25 12.97 -19.54 50.55
CA GLU A 25 14.01 -20.00 49.63
C GLU A 25 13.81 -21.46 49.18
N ASN A 26 13.24 -22.30 50.04
CA ASN A 26 13.00 -23.71 49.77
C ASN A 26 11.69 -24.00 48.99
N ILE A 27 10.84 -22.99 48.76
CA ILE A 27 9.59 -23.16 47.98
C ILE A 27 9.88 -23.50 46.52
N ASP A 28 10.77 -22.76 45.86
CA ASP A 28 11.06 -22.96 44.44
C ASP A 28 11.74 -24.32 44.15
N PRO A 29 12.71 -24.79 44.96
CA PRO A 29 13.21 -26.17 44.87
C PRO A 29 12.10 -27.23 44.95
N VAL A 30 11.15 -27.09 45.89
CA VAL A 30 10.01 -28.02 46.03
C VAL A 30 9.07 -27.94 44.83
N ARG A 31 8.74 -26.74 44.35
CA ARG A 31 7.92 -26.50 43.15
C ARG A 31 8.51 -27.17 41.92
N VAL A 32 9.80 -26.95 41.66
CA VAL A 32 10.50 -27.51 40.49
C VAL A 32 10.61 -29.03 40.59
N ALA A 33 10.98 -29.55 41.77
CA ALA A 33 11.08 -30.99 41.99
C ALA A 33 9.72 -31.68 41.88
N GLY A 34 8.65 -31.05 42.38
CA GLY A 34 7.28 -31.55 42.32
C GLY A 34 6.73 -31.70 40.90
N LYS A 35 7.19 -30.87 39.95
CA LYS A 35 6.81 -30.96 38.53
C LYS A 35 7.65 -31.94 37.72
N SER A 36 8.90 -32.20 38.11
CA SER A 36 9.84 -32.81 37.15
C SER A 36 10.94 -33.72 37.70
N LYS A 37 11.16 -33.78 39.03
CA LYS A 37 12.31 -34.47 39.63
C LYS A 37 11.89 -35.27 40.87
N ALA A 38 11.25 -36.42 40.63
CA ALA A 38 10.76 -37.32 41.68
C ALA A 38 11.86 -37.72 42.69
N GLU A 39 13.08 -37.93 42.21
CA GLU A 39 14.24 -38.32 43.02
C GLU A 39 14.74 -37.22 43.95
N LYS A 40 14.46 -35.94 43.65
CA LYS A 40 14.85 -34.80 44.48
C LYS A 40 13.72 -34.29 45.38
N LEU A 41 12.48 -34.69 45.12
CA LEU A 41 11.30 -34.18 45.79
C LEU A 41 11.33 -34.43 47.31
N GLY A 42 11.65 -35.66 47.73
CA GLY A 42 11.74 -36.00 49.16
C GLY A 42 12.80 -35.18 49.90
N HIS A 43 13.94 -34.93 49.26
CA HIS A 43 15.00 -34.10 49.83
C HIS A 43 14.58 -32.63 49.96
N ALA A 44 13.98 -32.06 48.91
CA ALA A 44 13.51 -30.68 48.90
C ALA A 44 12.42 -30.44 49.97
N ILE A 45 11.48 -31.38 50.12
CA ILE A 45 10.44 -31.31 51.17
C ILE A 45 11.09 -31.38 52.57
N THR A 46 12.09 -32.25 52.77
CA THR A 46 12.78 -32.36 54.06
C THR A 46 13.49 -31.05 54.42
N GLN A 47 14.18 -30.43 53.45
CA GLN A 47 14.81 -29.11 53.65
C GLN A 47 13.79 -28.03 54.00
N LEU A 48 12.63 -28.03 53.34
CA LEU A 48 11.55 -27.09 53.64
C LEU A 48 11.00 -27.27 55.07
N ILE A 49 10.72 -28.51 55.48
CA ILE A 49 10.06 -28.81 56.77
C ILE A 49 10.96 -28.51 57.98
N ASN A 50 12.29 -28.64 57.85
CA ASN A 50 13.25 -28.46 58.94
C ASN A 50 13.17 -27.10 59.65
N TYR A 51 12.59 -26.08 59.02
CA TYR A 51 12.46 -24.74 59.57
C TYR A 51 11.12 -24.47 60.27
N PHE A 52 10.12 -25.35 60.14
CA PHE A 52 8.77 -25.11 60.67
C PHE A 52 8.70 -25.23 62.20
N ASP A 53 9.41 -26.18 62.80
CA ASP A 53 9.48 -26.29 64.26
C ASP A 53 10.08 -25.04 64.90
N LEU A 54 11.12 -24.49 64.27
CA LEU A 54 11.74 -23.22 64.67
C LEU A 54 10.78 -22.05 64.46
N LEU A 55 10.11 -21.98 63.31
CA LEU A 55 9.12 -20.93 63.03
C LEU A 55 8.02 -20.90 64.09
N VAL A 56 7.40 -22.05 64.38
CA VAL A 56 6.29 -22.18 65.33
C VAL A 56 6.75 -21.86 66.75
N SER A 57 7.86 -22.47 67.20
CA SER A 57 8.41 -22.24 68.54
C SER A 57 8.76 -20.76 68.78
N ASN A 58 9.42 -20.11 67.81
CA ASN A 58 9.78 -18.70 67.90
C ASN A 58 8.55 -17.77 67.76
N SER A 59 7.54 -18.14 66.97
CA SER A 59 6.29 -17.38 66.86
C SER A 59 5.52 -17.39 68.18
N ILE A 60 5.45 -18.55 68.86
CA ILE A 60 4.86 -18.69 70.19
C ILE A 60 5.67 -17.88 71.22
N GLY A 61 7.00 -17.96 71.15
CA GLY A 61 7.90 -17.18 72.01
C GLY A 61 7.70 -15.67 71.84
N TYR A 62 7.61 -15.20 70.59
CA TYR A 62 7.36 -13.81 70.28
C TYR A 62 5.97 -13.36 70.78
N ALA A 63 4.92 -14.10 70.45
CA ALA A 63 3.56 -13.80 70.91
C ALA A 63 3.47 -13.75 72.45
N SER A 64 4.19 -14.63 73.17
CA SER A 64 4.20 -14.61 74.64
C SER A 64 4.80 -13.34 75.27
N LYS A 65 5.56 -12.55 74.50
CA LYS A 65 6.19 -11.28 74.92
C LYS A 65 5.39 -10.04 74.53
N ILE A 66 4.36 -10.17 73.70
CA ILE A 66 3.54 -9.04 73.26
C ILE A 66 2.42 -8.80 74.27
N PRO A 67 2.22 -7.58 74.79
CA PRO A 67 1.18 -7.31 75.79
C PRO A 67 -0.23 -7.17 75.19
N ASP A 68 -0.35 -6.85 73.90
CA ASP A 68 -1.64 -6.69 73.21
C ASP A 68 -2.16 -8.04 72.68
N ASP A 69 -3.28 -8.51 73.24
CA ASP A 69 -3.93 -9.76 72.87
C ASP A 69 -4.32 -9.82 71.38
N LYS A 70 -4.65 -8.69 70.77
CA LYS A 70 -5.00 -8.63 69.35
C LYS A 70 -3.77 -8.90 68.47
N GLN A 71 -2.63 -8.27 68.77
CA GLN A 71 -1.37 -8.57 68.10
C GLN A 71 -0.87 -9.99 68.39
N GLN A 72 -1.01 -10.51 69.60
CA GLN A 72 -0.67 -11.91 69.92
C GLN A 72 -1.39 -12.88 68.98
N ASN A 73 -2.71 -12.74 68.84
CA ASN A 73 -3.52 -13.59 67.97
C ASN A 73 -3.13 -13.46 66.50
N GLN A 74 -2.85 -12.24 66.03
CA GLN A 74 -2.40 -12.03 64.65
C GLN A 74 -1.09 -12.76 64.33
N ILE A 75 -0.13 -12.77 65.27
CA ILE A 75 1.16 -13.47 65.08
C ILE A 75 0.93 -14.99 64.93
N LEU A 76 0.10 -15.56 65.80
CA LEU A 76 -0.21 -16.98 65.78
C LEU A 76 -1.03 -17.36 64.53
N ASP A 77 -2.01 -16.55 64.13
CA ASP A 77 -2.82 -16.78 62.94
C ASP A 77 -1.99 -16.74 61.66
N LYS A 78 -1.02 -15.81 61.56
CA LYS A 78 -0.11 -15.76 60.40
C LYS A 78 0.87 -16.92 60.39
N SER A 79 1.40 -17.33 61.54
CA SER A 79 2.23 -18.55 61.66
C SER A 79 1.45 -19.80 61.22
N LYS A 80 0.19 -19.92 61.66
CA LYS A 80 -0.73 -20.99 61.25
C LYS A 80 -0.98 -20.96 59.74
N GLY A 81 -1.25 -19.79 59.15
CA GLY A 81 -1.48 -19.66 57.71
C GLY A 81 -0.29 -20.09 56.85
N VAL A 82 0.95 -19.85 57.30
CA VAL A 82 2.15 -20.36 56.63
C VAL A 82 2.22 -21.89 56.70
N CYS A 83 1.87 -22.50 57.84
CA CYS A 83 1.82 -23.96 57.98
C CYS A 83 0.73 -24.59 57.10
N GLU A 84 -0.46 -24.01 57.03
CA GLU A 84 -1.56 -24.49 56.19
C GLU A 84 -1.22 -24.39 54.71
N SER A 85 -0.60 -23.30 54.28
CA SER A 85 -0.16 -23.12 52.89
C SER A 85 0.96 -24.10 52.51
N ALA A 86 1.88 -24.37 53.43
CA ALA A 86 2.93 -25.37 53.23
C ALA A 86 2.35 -26.79 53.11
N LEU A 87 1.35 -27.11 53.93
CA LEU A 87 0.64 -28.39 53.86
C LEU A 87 -0.05 -28.56 52.50
N GLN A 88 -0.72 -27.50 52.01
CA GLN A 88 -1.37 -27.53 50.70
C GLN A 88 -0.36 -27.74 49.57
N LEU A 89 0.78 -27.02 49.59
CA LEU A 89 1.87 -27.24 48.63
C LEU A 89 2.40 -28.68 48.69
N ILE A 90 2.55 -29.25 49.89
CA ILE A 90 3.01 -30.64 50.05
C ILE A 90 1.99 -31.62 49.47
N TYR A 91 0.68 -31.38 49.61
CA TYR A 91 -0.34 -32.22 48.99
C TYR A 91 -0.30 -32.17 47.46
N THR A 92 -0.24 -30.97 46.87
CA THR A 92 -0.20 -30.82 45.41
C THR A 92 1.06 -31.43 44.80
N VAL A 93 2.23 -31.25 45.41
CA VAL A 93 3.48 -31.87 44.90
C VAL A 93 3.51 -33.38 45.15
N LYS A 94 2.85 -33.89 46.20
CA LYS A 94 2.72 -35.33 46.44
C LYS A 94 1.84 -35.99 45.38
N GLU A 95 0.74 -35.36 44.99
CA GLU A 95 -0.16 -35.86 43.95
C GLU A 95 0.51 -35.88 42.56
N CYS A 96 1.34 -34.88 42.27
CA CYS A 96 2.12 -34.85 41.03
C CYS A 96 3.34 -35.79 41.07
N GLY A 97 3.93 -36.02 42.24
CA GLY A 97 5.00 -36.99 42.48
C GLY A 97 6.29 -36.75 41.71
N GLY A 98 6.53 -35.53 41.20
CA GLY A 98 7.68 -35.22 40.35
C GLY A 98 7.58 -35.76 38.93
N ASN A 99 6.38 -36.09 38.44
CA ASN A 99 6.14 -36.64 37.11
C ASN A 99 6.00 -35.52 36.05
N PRO A 100 6.95 -35.37 35.09
CA PRO A 100 6.87 -34.34 34.04
C PRO A 100 5.64 -34.46 33.12
N LYS A 101 4.98 -35.63 33.12
CA LYS A 101 3.80 -35.90 32.28
C LYS A 101 2.47 -35.48 32.93
N ALA A 102 2.46 -35.11 34.21
CA ALA A 102 1.25 -34.71 34.94
C ALA A 102 0.93 -33.21 34.75
N THR A 103 0.89 -32.76 33.50
CA THR A 103 0.78 -31.33 33.14
C THR A 103 -0.48 -30.64 33.66
N SER A 104 -1.57 -31.39 33.88
CA SER A 104 -2.82 -30.88 34.46
C SER A 104 -2.65 -30.39 35.91
N LEU A 105 -1.73 -30.98 36.69
CA LEU A 105 -1.48 -30.63 38.09
C LEU A 105 -0.38 -29.57 38.25
N HIS A 106 0.34 -29.22 37.17
CA HIS A 106 1.41 -28.22 37.22
C HIS A 106 0.92 -26.81 37.53
N ALA A 107 -0.33 -26.49 37.17
CA ALA A 107 -0.97 -25.22 37.50
C ALA A 107 -1.26 -25.13 39.00
N GLU A 108 -1.84 -26.17 39.60
CA GLU A 108 -2.15 -26.22 41.03
C GLU A 108 -0.90 -26.15 41.91
N ILE A 109 0.22 -26.73 41.47
CA ILE A 109 1.53 -26.56 42.12
C ILE A 109 2.01 -25.10 42.05
N GLU A 110 1.78 -24.42 40.92
CA GLU A 110 2.16 -23.01 40.79
C GLU A 110 1.32 -22.15 41.74
N ASP A 111 0.01 -22.33 41.74
CA ASP A 111 -0.93 -21.59 42.58
C ASP A 111 -0.63 -21.79 44.07
N SER A 112 -0.48 -23.05 44.52
CA SER A 112 -0.12 -23.34 45.91
C SER A 112 1.26 -22.81 46.32
N SER A 113 2.22 -22.74 45.39
CA SER A 113 3.53 -22.12 45.66
C SER A 113 3.43 -20.61 45.81
N VAL A 114 2.56 -19.96 45.02
CA VAL A 114 2.29 -18.52 45.10
C VAL A 114 1.54 -18.19 46.38
N ASP A 115 0.54 -18.98 46.75
CA ASP A 115 -0.22 -18.82 47.99
C ASP A 115 0.69 -18.94 49.22
N MET A 116 1.61 -19.91 49.22
CA MET A 116 2.60 -20.02 50.29
C MET A 116 3.55 -18.82 50.35
N LYS A 117 4.02 -18.32 49.20
CA LYS A 117 4.84 -17.08 49.14
C LYS A 117 4.06 -15.87 49.67
N ASN A 118 2.76 -15.79 49.37
CA ASN A 118 1.87 -14.73 49.86
C ASN A 118 1.62 -14.82 51.38
N ALA A 119 1.41 -16.03 51.90
CA ALA A 119 1.25 -16.27 53.34
C ALA A 119 2.51 -15.83 54.11
N ILE A 120 3.70 -16.19 53.60
CA ILE A 120 4.98 -15.74 54.16
C ILE A 120 5.10 -14.23 54.10
N LYS A 121 4.85 -13.61 52.94
CA LYS A 121 4.91 -12.14 52.78
C LYS A 121 3.99 -11.42 53.76
N ASN A 122 2.78 -11.92 53.97
CA ASN A 122 1.84 -11.35 54.94
C ASN A 122 2.37 -11.45 56.39
N PHE A 123 3.09 -12.52 56.73
CA PHE A 123 3.69 -12.66 58.05
C PHE A 123 4.95 -11.78 58.20
N GLU A 124 5.80 -11.71 57.17
CA GLU A 124 6.94 -10.78 57.10
C GLU A 124 6.49 -9.33 57.33
N ASN A 125 5.42 -8.89 56.65
CA ASN A 125 4.84 -7.55 56.82
C ASN A 125 4.39 -7.27 58.26
N LEU A 126 3.78 -8.26 58.93
CA LEU A 126 3.38 -8.13 60.33
C LEU A 126 4.61 -7.98 61.24
N MET A 127 5.64 -8.80 61.05
CA MET A 127 6.90 -8.72 61.81
C MET A 127 7.63 -7.38 61.60
N GLN A 128 7.52 -6.82 60.41
CA GLN A 128 8.13 -5.56 60.04
C GLN A 128 7.38 -4.36 60.63
N SER A 129 6.04 -4.40 60.64
CA SER A 129 5.21 -3.37 61.29
C SER A 129 5.39 -3.31 62.82
N ALA A 130 5.85 -4.40 63.43
CA ALA A 130 6.13 -4.50 64.86
C ALA A 130 7.60 -4.18 65.23
N ALA A 131 8.43 -3.82 64.24
CA ALA A 131 9.79 -3.31 64.47
C ALA A 131 9.74 -1.88 65.00
N SER A 132 10.37 -1.60 66.15
CA SER A 132 10.78 -0.23 66.43
C SER A 132 11.77 0.26 65.35
N GLU A 133 11.65 1.52 64.97
CA GLU A 133 12.29 2.15 63.79
C GLU A 133 13.82 1.92 63.70
N GLU A 134 14.51 1.74 64.83
CA GLU A 134 15.95 1.49 64.94
C GLU A 134 16.42 0.12 64.41
N GLY A 135 15.58 -0.92 64.46
CA GLY A 135 15.93 -2.27 64.00
C GLY A 135 15.56 -2.56 62.55
N HIS A 136 14.71 -1.71 61.95
CA HIS A 136 14.17 -1.88 60.61
C HIS A 136 15.20 -1.58 59.53
N VAL A 137 16.02 -0.53 59.72
CA VAL A 137 17.02 -0.10 58.73
C VAL A 137 18.16 -1.12 58.57
N ASN A 138 18.66 -1.69 59.67
CA ASN A 138 19.72 -2.71 59.61
C ASN A 138 19.26 -3.98 58.89
N SER A 139 18.01 -4.40 59.10
CA SER A 139 17.41 -5.53 58.38
C SER A 139 17.29 -5.25 56.87
N ILE A 140 16.94 -4.01 56.49
CA ILE A 140 16.90 -3.61 55.07
C ILE A 140 18.31 -3.60 54.46
N VAL A 141 19.32 -3.14 55.20
CA VAL A 141 20.72 -3.18 54.75
C VAL A 141 21.16 -4.63 54.51
N GLU A 142 20.86 -5.56 55.42
CA GLU A 142 21.15 -6.98 55.23
C GLU A 142 20.44 -7.57 53.99
N GLN A 143 19.18 -7.19 53.74
CA GLN A 143 18.44 -7.63 52.54
C GLN A 143 19.07 -7.12 51.24
N LEU A 144 19.51 -5.85 51.21
CA LEU A 144 20.22 -5.27 50.08
C LEU A 144 21.57 -5.96 49.85
N THR A 145 22.35 -6.19 50.92
CA THR A 145 23.63 -6.90 50.85
C THR A 145 23.44 -8.33 50.37
N LYS A 146 22.41 -9.05 50.83
CA LYS A 146 22.06 -10.40 50.34
C LYS A 146 21.69 -10.39 48.85
N SER A 147 20.98 -9.36 48.40
CA SER A 147 20.62 -9.21 46.98
C SER A 147 21.85 -8.91 46.11
N LEU A 148 22.80 -8.15 46.64
CA LEU A 148 24.07 -7.82 46.00
C LEU A 148 24.96 -9.06 45.82
N THR A 149 25.13 -9.87 46.88
CA THR A 149 25.96 -11.10 46.82
C THR A 149 25.36 -12.17 45.90
N ARG A 150 24.03 -12.25 45.82
CA ARG A 150 23.35 -13.16 44.88
C ARG A 150 23.65 -12.91 43.41
N ILE A 151 23.99 -11.67 43.02
CA ILE A 151 24.42 -11.35 41.65
C ILE A 151 25.71 -12.12 41.32
N GLU A 152 26.62 -12.27 42.28
CA GLU A 152 27.91 -12.96 42.14
C GLU A 152 27.75 -14.48 42.14
N GLU A 153 26.97 -15.04 43.06
CA GLU A 153 26.78 -16.49 43.21
C GLU A 153 26.08 -17.13 41.99
N ARG A 154 25.09 -16.44 41.41
CA ARG A 154 24.37 -16.93 40.22
C ARG A 154 25.15 -16.78 38.91
N SER A 155 26.33 -16.16 38.93
CA SER A 155 27.17 -15.96 37.74
C SER A 155 27.68 -17.28 37.13
N TYR A 156 27.74 -18.36 37.93
CA TYR A 156 28.24 -19.68 37.52
C TYR A 156 27.16 -20.66 37.00
N ALA A 157 25.87 -20.36 37.15
CA ALA A 157 24.79 -21.31 36.88
C ALA A 157 24.27 -21.31 35.42
N TYR A 158 24.62 -20.30 34.61
CA TYR A 158 23.97 -20.04 33.31
C TYR A 158 24.92 -20.02 32.11
N SER A 159 26.00 -20.80 32.16
CA SER A 159 27.01 -20.92 31.09
C SER A 159 26.50 -21.51 29.76
N ASN A 160 25.22 -21.89 29.66
CA ASN A 160 24.63 -22.56 28.49
C ASN A 160 23.60 -21.72 27.70
N GLY A 161 23.61 -20.39 27.83
CA GLY A 161 22.85 -19.50 26.92
C GLY A 161 21.33 -19.66 26.95
N SER A 162 20.77 -20.31 27.98
CA SER A 162 19.34 -20.48 28.18
C SER A 162 18.90 -19.55 29.32
N SER A 163 18.05 -18.56 29.01
CA SER A 163 17.52 -17.67 30.06
C SER A 163 16.56 -18.46 30.96
N PRO A 164 16.51 -18.19 32.28
CA PRO A 164 15.71 -18.95 33.23
C PRO A 164 14.22 -19.09 32.84
N ASP A 165 13.70 -18.11 32.11
CA ASP A 165 12.28 -17.93 31.79
C ASP A 165 11.98 -17.87 30.28
N ASN A 166 12.94 -18.15 29.38
CA ASN A 166 12.81 -17.93 27.92
C ASN A 166 12.39 -16.51 27.48
N LEU A 167 12.57 -15.52 28.35
CA LEU A 167 12.28 -14.12 28.05
C LEU A 167 13.36 -13.49 27.17
N SER A 168 12.96 -12.57 26.29
CA SER A 168 13.88 -11.83 25.43
C SER A 168 14.66 -10.76 26.20
N TYR A 169 15.77 -10.29 25.64
CA TYR A 169 16.54 -9.17 26.20
C TYR A 169 15.66 -7.94 26.47
N VAL A 170 14.72 -7.64 25.56
CA VAL A 170 13.82 -6.48 25.64
C VAL A 170 12.79 -6.62 26.77
N ASP A 171 12.33 -7.84 27.03
CA ASP A 171 11.39 -8.10 28.13
C ASP A 171 12.05 -7.83 29.49
N TYR A 172 13.26 -8.38 29.69
CA TYR A 172 14.05 -8.08 30.89
C TYR A 172 14.38 -6.58 30.97
N GLN A 173 14.84 -5.99 29.86
CA GLN A 173 15.15 -4.56 29.79
C GLN A 173 13.96 -3.70 30.24
N THR A 174 12.75 -4.00 29.78
CA THR A 174 11.55 -3.22 30.11
C THR A 174 11.24 -3.28 31.62
N ARG A 175 11.27 -4.47 32.22
CA ARG A 175 11.04 -4.64 33.67
C ARG A 175 12.13 -3.97 34.51
N MET A 176 13.39 -4.16 34.12
CA MET A 176 14.53 -3.61 34.83
C MET A 176 14.58 -2.07 34.73
N VAL A 177 14.26 -1.48 33.58
CA VAL A 177 14.14 -0.02 33.40
C VAL A 177 13.06 0.55 34.32
N ALA A 178 11.92 -0.13 34.49
CA ALA A 178 10.88 0.30 35.42
C ALA A 178 11.39 0.33 36.86
N CYS A 179 12.09 -0.72 37.30
CA CYS A 179 12.69 -0.79 38.64
C CYS A 179 13.72 0.34 38.84
N VAL A 180 14.63 0.55 37.89
CA VAL A 180 15.67 1.60 37.98
C VAL A 180 15.06 3.00 38.05
N LYS A 181 14.02 3.28 37.25
CA LYS A 181 13.31 4.56 37.30
C LYS A 181 12.60 4.77 38.65
N GLU A 182 11.99 3.73 39.21
CA GLU A 182 11.35 3.82 40.52
C GLU A 182 12.38 4.00 41.65
N ILE A 183 13.54 3.35 41.59
CA ILE A 183 14.65 3.57 42.54
C ILE A 183 15.11 5.03 42.49
N ALA A 184 15.33 5.60 41.31
CA ALA A 184 15.71 7.00 41.14
C ALA A 184 14.65 7.95 41.73
N ARG A 185 13.36 7.67 41.47
CA ARG A 185 12.24 8.44 42.02
C ARG A 185 12.19 8.36 43.55
N ILE A 186 12.36 7.18 44.13
CA ILE A 186 12.38 6.98 45.59
C ILE A 186 13.57 7.71 46.22
N ALA A 187 14.76 7.67 45.62
CA ALA A 187 15.92 8.39 46.12
C ALA A 187 15.69 9.91 46.16
N GLN A 188 15.05 10.47 45.13
CA GLN A 188 14.62 11.88 45.12
C GLN A 188 13.60 12.18 46.22
N ASP A 189 12.58 11.32 46.39
CA ASP A 189 11.58 11.45 47.45
C ASP A 189 12.23 11.42 48.85
N MET A 190 13.24 10.56 49.07
CA MET A 190 13.99 10.46 50.33
C MET A 190 14.74 11.75 50.64
N SER A 191 15.40 12.35 49.65
CA SER A 191 16.07 13.65 49.82
C SER A 191 15.06 14.76 50.14
N ALA A 192 13.94 14.83 49.43
CA ALA A 192 12.90 15.85 49.65
C ALA A 192 12.23 15.74 51.04
N LYS A 193 12.01 14.52 51.53
CA LYS A 193 11.33 14.26 52.81
C LYS A 193 12.26 14.24 54.03
N SER A 194 13.58 14.20 53.80
CA SER A 194 14.59 14.21 54.86
C SER A 194 14.50 15.42 55.81
N ALA A 195 14.00 16.55 55.33
CA ALA A 195 13.88 17.79 56.11
C ALA A 195 12.50 17.98 56.76
N THR A 196 11.44 17.38 56.19
CA THR A 196 10.04 17.73 56.52
C THR A 196 9.20 16.56 57.02
N GLN A 197 9.54 15.32 56.64
CA GLN A 197 8.72 14.12 56.89
C GLN A 197 9.62 12.90 57.15
N VAL A 198 10.50 13.01 58.16
CA VAL A 198 11.51 11.99 58.50
C VAL A 198 10.90 10.61 58.80
N SER A 199 9.71 10.56 59.41
CA SER A 199 9.01 9.29 59.71
C SER A 199 8.63 8.46 58.47
N GLN A 200 8.58 9.08 57.28
CA GLN A 200 8.29 8.35 56.04
C GLN A 200 9.52 7.70 55.41
N LEU A 201 10.73 8.03 55.88
CA LEU A 201 11.98 7.49 55.30
C LEU A 201 12.06 5.97 55.46
N GLY A 202 11.59 5.40 56.58
CA GLY A 202 11.60 3.96 56.79
C GLY A 202 10.81 3.18 55.73
N ALA A 203 9.64 3.69 55.32
CA ALA A 203 8.83 3.09 54.27
C ALA A 203 9.47 3.24 52.87
N LEU A 204 10.16 4.36 52.63
CA LEU A 204 10.89 4.57 51.38
C LEU A 204 12.11 3.64 51.27
N CYS A 205 12.85 3.41 52.36
CA CYS A 205 13.94 2.43 52.41
C CYS A 205 13.46 1.01 52.03
N THR A 206 12.31 0.59 52.56
CA THR A 206 11.73 -0.72 52.22
C THR A 206 11.41 -0.82 50.73
N ARG A 207 10.70 0.18 50.17
CA ARG A 207 10.37 0.20 48.73
C ARG A 207 11.61 0.24 47.83
N LEU A 208 12.65 0.97 48.23
CA LEU A 208 13.91 1.03 47.51
C LEU A 208 14.59 -0.35 47.49
N SER A 209 14.62 -1.03 48.63
CA SER A 209 15.15 -2.39 48.75
C SER A 209 14.39 -3.41 47.91
N GLU A 210 13.05 -3.36 47.92
CA GLU A 210 12.22 -4.24 47.08
C GLU A 210 12.49 -4.05 45.59
N ASN A 211 12.57 -2.80 45.11
CA ASN A 211 12.86 -2.52 43.71
C ASN A 211 14.29 -2.95 43.33
N TYR A 212 15.27 -2.77 44.21
CA TYR A 212 16.62 -3.26 43.97
C TYR A 212 16.70 -4.78 43.95
N ALA A 213 16.00 -5.47 44.85
CA ALA A 213 15.94 -6.93 44.86
C ALA A 213 15.34 -7.49 43.57
N ASN A 214 14.27 -6.87 43.05
CA ASN A 214 13.70 -7.22 41.74
C ASN A 214 14.69 -6.99 40.61
N LEU A 215 15.39 -5.85 40.61
CA LEU A 215 16.42 -5.54 39.64
C LEU A 215 17.55 -6.60 39.67
N ALA A 216 18.07 -6.92 40.86
CA ALA A 216 19.14 -7.90 41.06
C ALA A 216 18.75 -9.32 40.60
N ASN A 217 17.49 -9.70 40.75
CA ASN A 217 16.98 -10.99 40.27
C ASN A 217 17.02 -11.10 38.74
N ASP A 218 16.68 -10.03 38.01
CA ASP A 218 16.63 -10.01 36.54
C ASP A 218 18.01 -9.83 35.88
N VAL A 219 19.05 -9.36 36.61
CA VAL A 219 20.41 -9.11 36.08
C VAL A 219 21.02 -10.32 35.36
N ASN A 220 20.91 -11.50 35.96
CA ASN A 220 21.48 -12.70 35.35
C ASN A 220 20.68 -13.16 34.13
N GLY A 221 19.36 -12.90 34.10
CA GLY A 221 18.49 -13.16 32.96
C GLY A 221 18.85 -12.29 31.75
N ILE A 222 18.96 -10.97 31.94
CA ILE A 222 19.33 -10.04 30.86
C ILE A 222 20.77 -10.26 30.37
N ALA A 223 21.69 -10.60 31.27
CA ALA A 223 23.08 -10.91 30.91
C ALA A 223 23.20 -12.20 30.11
N ALA A 224 22.35 -13.20 30.36
CA ALA A 224 22.27 -14.43 29.57
C ALA A 224 21.54 -14.22 28.23
N ALA A 225 20.65 -13.23 28.15
CA ALA A 225 19.90 -12.89 26.95
C ALA A 225 20.70 -12.06 25.92
N THR A 226 21.96 -11.70 26.22
CA THR A 226 22.85 -11.02 25.28
C THR A 226 24.06 -11.88 24.95
N ASN A 227 24.45 -11.90 23.67
CA ASN A 227 25.66 -12.59 23.21
C ASN A 227 26.92 -11.72 23.37
N ASN A 228 26.77 -10.45 23.75
CA ASN A 228 27.90 -9.54 23.96
C ASN A 228 28.37 -9.61 25.41
N ILE A 229 29.52 -10.28 25.61
CA ILE A 229 30.16 -10.49 26.92
C ILE A 229 30.47 -9.15 27.62
N GLU A 230 30.93 -8.14 26.87
CA GLU A 230 31.23 -6.82 27.43
C GLU A 230 29.96 -6.12 27.91
N THR A 231 28.87 -6.21 27.15
CA THR A 231 27.57 -5.65 27.54
C THR A 231 27.01 -6.36 28.78
N ALA A 232 27.06 -7.69 28.80
CA ALA A 232 26.66 -8.48 29.96
C ALA A 232 27.46 -8.10 31.22
N SER A 233 28.78 -7.96 31.09
CA SER A 233 29.66 -7.53 32.19
C SER A 233 29.35 -6.11 32.66
N ARG A 234 29.17 -5.17 31.72
CA ARG A 234 28.83 -3.77 32.02
C ARG A 234 27.49 -3.63 32.74
N ILE A 235 26.49 -4.41 32.35
CA ILE A 235 25.18 -4.46 33.03
C ILE A 235 25.35 -4.94 34.48
N LYS A 236 26.06 -6.06 34.68
CA LYS A 236 26.32 -6.61 36.01
C LYS A 236 27.02 -5.60 36.92
N SER A 237 28.14 -5.03 36.44
CA SER A 237 28.91 -4.03 37.20
C SER A 237 28.06 -2.80 37.55
N SER A 238 27.30 -2.28 36.59
CA SER A 238 26.48 -1.08 36.82
C SER A 238 25.38 -1.31 37.85
N VAL A 239 24.75 -2.50 37.85
CA VAL A 239 23.73 -2.84 38.85
C VAL A 239 24.33 -3.14 40.23
N GLN A 240 25.56 -3.67 40.29
CA GLN A 240 26.30 -3.81 41.55
C GLN A 240 26.63 -2.45 42.16
N GLU A 241 27.16 -1.52 41.37
CA GLU A 241 27.44 -0.16 41.82
C GLU A 241 26.18 0.58 42.30
N LEU A 242 25.05 0.39 41.60
CA LEU A 242 23.77 0.91 42.05
C LEU A 242 23.34 0.30 43.39
N GLY A 243 23.59 -1.00 43.60
CA GLY A 243 23.31 -1.68 44.87
C GLY A 243 24.09 -1.13 46.04
N THR A 244 25.39 -0.88 45.85
CA THR A 244 26.23 -0.22 46.86
C THR A 244 25.69 1.17 47.19
N ALA A 245 25.33 1.96 46.18
CA ALA A 245 24.70 3.27 46.41
C ALA A 245 23.35 3.18 47.14
N CYS A 246 22.55 2.13 46.87
CA CYS A 246 21.30 1.83 47.56
C CYS A 246 21.53 1.46 49.05
N VAL A 247 22.62 0.75 49.37
CA VAL A 247 22.99 0.47 50.76
C VAL A 247 23.36 1.76 51.50
N ASP A 248 24.13 2.64 50.86
CA ASP A 248 24.59 3.89 51.46
C ASP A 248 23.44 4.86 51.75
N ILE A 249 22.50 5.04 50.80
CA ILE A 249 21.33 5.90 51.02
C ILE A 249 20.43 5.37 52.14
N VAL A 250 20.28 4.04 52.29
CA VAL A 250 19.49 3.44 53.36
C VAL A 250 20.16 3.63 54.72
N LYS A 251 21.49 3.47 54.81
CA LYS A 251 22.25 3.76 56.05
C LYS A 251 22.08 5.22 56.46
N ASN A 252 22.22 6.15 55.53
CA ASN A 252 22.11 7.59 55.79
C ASN A 252 20.67 8.00 56.14
N ALA A 253 19.66 7.35 55.55
CA ALA A 253 18.28 7.51 55.96
C ALA A 253 18.03 7.00 57.38
N GLY A 254 18.71 5.94 57.80
CA GLY A 254 18.75 5.47 59.18
C GLY A 254 19.30 6.52 60.14
N SER A 255 20.41 7.17 59.80
CA SER A 255 20.98 8.27 60.58
C SER A 255 20.02 9.46 60.71
N CYS A 256 19.27 9.79 59.66
CA CYS A 256 18.22 10.80 59.72
C CYS A 256 17.04 10.40 60.61
N LEU A 257 16.65 9.12 60.62
CA LEU A 257 15.58 8.59 61.48
C LEU A 257 15.98 8.63 62.96
N THR A 258 17.24 8.30 63.28
CA THR A 258 17.74 8.32 64.66
C THR A 258 18.01 9.74 65.18
N ASN A 259 18.37 10.67 64.30
CA ASN A 259 18.61 12.08 64.64
C ASN A 259 17.75 13.03 63.77
N PRO A 260 16.42 13.11 64.00
CA PRO A 260 15.55 13.99 63.23
C PRO A 260 15.97 15.47 63.38
N GLY A 261 16.24 16.13 62.27
CA GLY A 261 16.63 17.54 62.23
C GLY A 261 18.14 17.81 62.24
N ASP A 262 18.98 16.78 62.30
CA ASP A 262 20.43 16.94 62.09
C ASP A 262 20.73 17.28 60.62
N THR A 263 21.25 18.50 60.41
CA THR A 263 21.60 19.02 59.08
C THR A 263 22.75 18.26 58.42
N TYR A 264 23.63 17.63 59.20
CA TYR A 264 24.73 16.83 58.66
C TYR A 264 24.19 15.54 58.02
N SER A 265 23.41 14.76 58.78
CA SER A 265 22.75 13.55 58.28
C SER A 265 21.84 13.81 57.06
N GLN A 266 21.10 14.93 57.06
CA GLN A 266 20.27 15.34 55.91
C GLN A 266 21.08 15.63 54.63
N ARG A 267 22.27 16.22 54.79
CA ARG A 267 23.18 16.49 53.68
C ARG A 267 23.76 15.21 53.10
N GLU A 268 24.23 14.30 53.96
CA GLU A 268 24.74 12.98 53.54
C GLU A 268 23.68 12.15 52.80
N LEU A 269 22.42 12.19 53.27
CA LEU A 269 21.29 11.56 52.58
C LEU A 269 21.03 12.17 51.20
N THR A 270 21.13 13.49 51.07
CA THR A 270 20.95 14.20 49.79
C THR A 270 22.06 13.87 48.79
N ASP A 271 23.31 13.81 49.25
CA ASP A 271 24.44 13.44 48.39
C ASP A 271 24.36 11.97 47.98
N SER A 272 23.89 11.08 48.86
CA SER A 272 23.62 9.67 48.54
C SER A 272 22.48 9.51 47.53
N ALA A 273 21.42 10.32 47.63
CA ALA A 273 20.33 10.33 46.64
C ALA A 273 20.80 10.76 45.24
N ARG A 274 21.73 11.72 45.16
CA ARG A 274 22.37 12.11 43.89
C ARG A 274 23.22 10.97 43.32
N ASN A 275 24.02 10.31 44.15
CA ASN A 275 24.82 9.16 43.74
C ASN A 275 23.93 8.02 43.20
N VAL A 276 22.83 7.68 43.88
CA VAL A 276 21.87 6.69 43.37
C VAL A 276 21.30 7.10 42.02
N SER A 277 20.96 8.38 41.82
CA SER A 277 20.43 8.89 40.55
C SER A 277 21.47 8.80 39.41
N GLU A 278 22.73 9.07 39.71
CA GLU A 278 23.85 8.91 38.76
C GLU A 278 24.04 7.44 38.38
N LYS A 279 24.10 6.53 39.36
CA LYS A 279 24.23 5.09 39.11
C LYS A 279 23.04 4.52 38.33
N CYS A 280 21.83 4.99 38.59
CA CYS A 280 20.66 4.66 37.76
C CYS A 280 20.88 5.03 36.30
N SER A 281 21.50 6.19 36.02
CA SER A 281 21.80 6.63 34.66
C SER A 281 22.82 5.72 33.95
N TYR A 282 23.83 5.23 34.67
CA TYR A 282 24.78 4.24 34.13
C TYR A 282 24.13 2.90 33.80
N VAL A 283 23.23 2.41 34.65
CA VAL A 283 22.46 1.18 34.40
C VAL A 283 21.58 1.35 33.15
N LEU A 284 20.86 2.46 33.01
CA LEU A 284 20.03 2.73 31.83
C LEU A 284 20.86 2.81 30.54
N ALA A 285 22.05 3.43 30.59
CA ALA A 285 22.96 3.48 29.45
C ALA A 285 23.48 2.09 29.05
N ALA A 286 23.79 1.23 30.03
CA ALA A 286 24.20 -0.15 29.78
C ALA A 286 23.08 -0.98 29.13
N PHE A 287 21.83 -0.80 29.56
CA PHE A 287 20.68 -1.43 28.92
C PHE A 287 20.49 -0.97 27.47
N GLN A 288 20.63 0.33 27.19
CA GLN A 288 20.46 0.85 25.83
C GLN A 288 21.52 0.32 24.87
N ALA A 289 22.77 0.14 25.32
CA ALA A 289 23.82 -0.44 24.51
C ALA A 289 23.46 -1.86 24.02
N GLY A 290 22.82 -2.67 24.86
CA GLY A 290 22.43 -4.03 24.50
C GLY A 290 21.24 -4.16 23.55
N SER A 291 20.51 -3.08 23.27
CA SER A 291 19.39 -3.07 22.32
C SER A 291 19.53 -2.02 21.21
N ARG A 292 20.72 -1.41 21.03
CA ARG A 292 20.92 -0.30 20.10
C ARG A 292 20.59 -0.68 18.65
N GLY A 293 21.02 -1.87 18.21
CA GLY A 293 20.80 -2.39 16.87
C GLY A 293 19.35 -2.75 16.61
N THR A 294 18.69 -3.41 17.56
CA THR A 294 17.26 -3.75 17.44
C THR A 294 16.37 -2.51 17.43
N GLN A 295 16.70 -1.47 18.20
CA GLN A 295 15.99 -0.17 18.14
C GLN A 295 16.19 0.53 16.80
N ALA A 296 17.41 0.52 16.25
CA ALA A 296 17.68 1.04 14.91
C ALA A 296 16.87 0.29 13.84
N CYS A 297 16.70 -1.03 13.97
CA CYS A 297 15.84 -1.81 13.08
C CYS A 297 14.36 -1.39 13.16
N ILE A 298 13.84 -1.08 14.36
CA ILE A 298 12.46 -0.59 14.52
C ILE A 298 12.28 0.77 13.82
N MET A 299 13.22 1.69 14.02
CA MET A 299 13.20 2.99 13.35
C MET A 299 13.33 2.85 11.82
N ALA A 300 14.19 1.92 11.38
CA ALA A 300 14.38 1.62 9.97
C ALA A 300 13.10 1.07 9.33
N ALA A 301 12.43 0.11 9.97
CA ALA A 301 11.16 -0.44 9.49
C ALA A 301 10.08 0.64 9.33
N ASN A 302 9.93 1.52 10.32
CA ASN A 302 8.98 2.65 10.23
C ASN A 302 9.32 3.60 9.07
N SER A 303 10.60 3.85 8.85
CA SER A 303 11.07 4.71 7.74
C SER A 303 10.76 4.07 6.39
N VAL A 304 11.03 2.76 6.24
CA VAL A 304 10.72 2.00 5.01
C VAL A 304 9.21 1.95 4.75
N GLN A 305 8.39 1.80 5.80
CA GLN A 305 6.94 1.85 5.66
C GLN A 305 6.44 3.22 5.15
N GLY A 306 7.07 4.32 5.58
CA GLY A 306 6.83 5.65 5.03
C GLY A 306 7.19 5.75 3.55
N ILE A 307 8.32 5.17 3.14
CA ILE A 307 8.75 5.10 1.74
C ILE A 307 7.75 4.30 0.90
N ILE A 308 7.23 3.18 1.39
CA ILE A 308 6.21 2.39 0.69
C ILE A 308 4.95 3.24 0.44
N GLY A 309 4.49 4.01 1.43
CA GLY A 309 3.33 4.91 1.26
C GLY A 309 3.57 6.03 0.23
N ASP A 310 4.79 6.56 0.15
CA ASP A 310 5.20 7.53 -0.87
C ASP A 310 5.23 6.90 -2.28
N ILE A 311 5.69 5.65 -2.40
CA ILE A 311 5.63 4.89 -3.66
C ILE A 311 4.18 4.65 -4.08
N ASP A 312 3.29 4.24 -3.16
CA ASP A 312 1.87 4.03 -3.46
C ASP A 312 1.19 5.30 -3.99
N THR A 313 1.52 6.45 -3.40
CA THR A 313 1.05 7.76 -3.87
C THR A 313 1.59 8.06 -5.28
N THR A 314 2.85 7.73 -5.55
CA THR A 314 3.46 7.93 -6.87
C THR A 314 2.83 7.00 -7.93
N ILE A 315 2.51 5.76 -7.57
CA ILE A 315 1.78 4.82 -8.44
C ILE A 315 0.40 5.38 -8.79
N LEU A 316 -0.30 6.01 -7.83
CA LEU A 316 -1.58 6.66 -8.10
C LEU A 316 -1.44 7.79 -9.14
N PHE A 317 -0.39 8.61 -9.04
CA PHE A 317 -0.11 9.65 -10.05
C PHE A 317 0.24 9.09 -11.42
N ALA A 318 0.97 7.97 -11.48
CA ALA A 318 1.27 7.30 -12.75
C ALA A 318 -0.01 6.74 -13.40
N ASN A 319 -0.87 6.09 -12.62
CA ASN A 319 -2.17 5.58 -13.08
C ASN A 319 -3.11 6.70 -13.57
N SER A 320 -3.05 7.89 -12.97
CA SER A 320 -3.83 9.04 -13.40
C SER A 320 -3.21 9.82 -14.56
N GLY A 321 -2.04 9.40 -15.07
CA GLY A 321 -1.28 10.12 -16.09
C GLY A 321 -0.75 11.50 -15.64
N ALA A 322 -0.68 11.73 -14.32
CA ALA A 322 -0.22 12.98 -13.73
C ALA A 322 1.27 12.98 -13.37
N LEU A 323 1.94 11.82 -13.44
CA LEU A 323 3.37 11.68 -13.17
C LEU A 323 4.21 12.16 -14.36
N ASN A 324 4.80 13.36 -14.21
CA ASN A 324 5.65 13.99 -15.23
C ASN A 324 7.01 14.35 -14.62
N ALA A 325 8.05 14.40 -15.46
CA ALA A 325 9.39 14.81 -15.04
C ALA A 325 9.41 16.24 -14.51
N GLU A 326 10.25 16.50 -13.50
CA GLU A 326 10.49 17.85 -12.98
C GLU A 326 11.23 18.71 -14.01
N ASP A 327 12.20 18.10 -14.72
CA ASP A 327 12.90 18.71 -15.85
C ASP A 327 12.45 18.04 -17.17
N PRO A 328 11.91 18.80 -18.15
CA PRO A 328 11.54 18.26 -19.46
C PRO A 328 12.70 17.69 -20.27
N ASP A 329 13.94 18.08 -19.98
CA ASP A 329 15.13 17.65 -20.73
C ASP A 329 15.76 16.35 -20.17
N ASP A 330 15.26 15.85 -19.04
CA ASP A 330 15.76 14.63 -18.42
C ASP A 330 15.36 13.37 -19.18
N SER A 331 16.30 12.43 -19.29
CA SER A 331 16.08 11.12 -19.92
C SER A 331 16.23 9.97 -18.93
N PHE A 332 15.50 8.88 -19.17
CA PHE A 332 15.57 7.67 -18.35
C PHE A 332 17.00 7.10 -18.22
N GLY A 333 17.86 7.32 -19.23
CA GLY A 333 19.25 6.86 -19.23
C GLY A 333 20.09 7.43 -18.09
N ILE A 334 19.82 8.66 -17.64
CA ILE A 334 20.53 9.31 -16.53
C ILE A 334 20.23 8.57 -15.22
N TYR A 335 18.95 8.35 -14.95
CA TYR A 335 18.48 7.70 -13.72
C TYR A 335 18.80 6.20 -13.69
N LYS A 336 18.88 5.54 -14.85
CA LYS A 336 19.23 4.12 -14.97
C LYS A 336 20.55 3.77 -14.25
N ASP A 337 21.61 4.53 -14.49
CA ASP A 337 22.92 4.24 -13.91
C ASP A 337 22.91 4.41 -12.38
N GLU A 338 22.17 5.39 -11.89
CA GLU A 338 21.95 5.61 -10.47
C GLU A 338 21.14 4.46 -9.83
N ILE A 339 20.06 4.01 -10.47
CA ILE A 339 19.26 2.86 -10.05
C ILE A 339 20.14 1.60 -9.98
N LEU A 340 20.96 1.34 -11.00
CA LEU A 340 21.87 0.18 -11.03
C LEU A 340 22.91 0.23 -9.90
N LYS A 341 23.48 1.40 -9.63
CA LYS A 341 24.48 1.61 -8.58
C LYS A 341 23.87 1.41 -7.19
N THR A 342 22.72 2.03 -6.93
CA THR A 342 22.02 1.95 -5.63
C THR A 342 21.45 0.55 -5.37
N ALA A 343 20.90 -0.12 -6.38
CA ALA A 343 20.46 -1.51 -6.29
C ALA A 343 21.60 -2.46 -5.89
N LYS A 344 22.80 -2.30 -6.46
CA LYS A 344 23.98 -3.09 -6.07
C LYS A 344 24.43 -2.79 -4.64
N ALA A 345 24.41 -1.52 -4.22
CA ALA A 345 24.70 -1.16 -2.83
C ALA A 345 23.72 -1.84 -1.86
N LEU A 346 22.44 -1.92 -2.23
CA LEU A 346 21.41 -2.55 -1.39
C LEU A 346 21.61 -4.07 -1.22
N VAL A 347 22.21 -4.75 -2.22
CA VAL A 347 22.62 -6.15 -2.10
C VAL A 347 23.76 -6.31 -1.09
N GLU A 348 24.70 -5.37 -1.04
CA GLU A 348 25.76 -5.37 -0.01
C GLU A 348 25.18 -5.02 1.37
N ASP A 349 24.24 -4.07 1.47
CA ASP A 349 23.53 -3.77 2.71
C ASP A 349 22.75 -4.98 3.24
N THR A 350 22.16 -5.78 2.35
CA THR A 350 21.51 -7.05 2.71
C THR A 350 22.50 -8.00 3.39
N LYS A 351 23.74 -8.11 2.90
CA LYS A 351 24.77 -8.95 3.52
C LYS A 351 25.21 -8.39 4.88
N THR A 352 25.37 -7.07 4.98
CA THR A 352 25.79 -6.43 6.24
C THR A 352 24.71 -6.51 7.32
N LEU A 353 23.42 -6.46 6.96
CA LEU A 353 22.30 -6.71 7.88
C LEU A 353 22.35 -8.14 8.44
N VAL A 354 22.52 -9.15 7.58
CA VAL A 354 22.61 -10.55 8.01
C VAL A 354 23.83 -10.79 8.91
N ALA A 355 24.98 -10.20 8.55
CA ALA A 355 26.19 -10.27 9.37
C ALA A 355 26.03 -9.51 10.70
N GLY A 356 25.34 -8.36 10.67
CA GLY A 356 25.04 -7.52 11.83
C GLY A 356 24.19 -8.25 12.87
N ALA A 357 23.20 -9.05 12.45
CA ALA A 357 22.38 -9.86 13.36
C ALA A 357 23.20 -10.85 14.21
N ALA A 358 24.29 -11.38 13.65
CA ALA A 358 25.20 -12.33 14.31
C ALA A 358 26.38 -11.65 15.02
N SER A 359 26.54 -10.33 14.87
CA SER A 359 27.69 -9.55 15.37
C SER A 359 27.26 -8.66 16.55
N SER A 360 27.70 -7.40 16.59
CA SER A 360 27.36 -6.42 17.64
C SER A 360 26.12 -5.58 17.31
N GLN A 361 25.48 -5.06 18.36
CA GLN A 361 24.35 -4.14 18.24
C GLN A 361 24.74 -2.84 17.51
N GLU A 362 25.96 -2.34 17.70
CA GLU A 362 26.49 -1.19 16.97
C GLU A 362 26.61 -1.46 15.47
N ALA A 363 27.18 -2.61 15.09
CA ALA A 363 27.31 -2.99 13.68
C ALA A 363 25.93 -3.14 13.02
N LEU A 364 24.99 -3.77 13.73
CA LEU A 364 23.60 -3.89 13.29
C LEU A 364 22.93 -2.52 13.12
N ALA A 365 23.12 -1.59 14.07
CA ALA A 365 22.54 -0.25 13.97
C ALA A 365 23.03 0.50 12.73
N VAL A 366 24.32 0.42 12.42
CA VAL A 366 24.91 1.02 11.22
C VAL A 366 24.37 0.36 9.96
N ALA A 367 24.29 -0.98 9.92
CA ALA A 367 23.76 -1.72 8.78
C ALA A 367 22.30 -1.34 8.47
N ALA A 368 21.45 -1.25 9.50
CA ALA A 368 20.05 -0.82 9.34
C ALA A 368 19.94 0.61 8.80
N GLN A 369 20.75 1.54 9.32
CA GLN A 369 20.74 2.94 8.85
C GLN A 369 21.22 3.08 7.41
N ASN A 370 22.26 2.34 7.03
CA ASN A 370 22.77 2.32 5.66
C ASN A 370 21.71 1.78 4.70
N ALA A 371 21.06 0.67 5.04
CA ALA A 371 20.00 0.08 4.21
C ALA A 371 18.83 1.06 3.97
N VAL A 372 18.40 1.82 5.00
CA VAL A 372 17.37 2.87 4.86
C VAL A 372 17.83 4.00 3.93
N THR A 373 19.09 4.41 4.06
CA THR A 373 19.67 5.45 3.20
C THR A 373 19.68 5.01 1.74
N THR A 374 20.12 3.77 1.49
CA THR A 374 20.21 3.20 0.16
C THR A 374 18.84 2.99 -0.49
N ILE A 375 17.84 2.47 0.23
CA ILE A 375 16.47 2.32 -0.32
C ILE A 375 15.79 3.66 -0.59
N THR A 376 16.09 4.68 0.22
CA THR A 376 15.59 6.05 -0.03
C THR A 376 16.16 6.58 -1.34
N GLN A 377 17.48 6.45 -1.55
CA GLN A 377 18.13 6.87 -2.80
C GLN A 377 17.61 6.08 -4.00
N LEU A 378 17.50 4.76 -3.87
CA LEU A 378 16.97 3.89 -4.92
C LEU A 378 15.53 4.29 -5.30
N THR A 379 14.68 4.53 -4.31
CA THR A 379 13.28 4.93 -4.54
C THR A 379 13.21 6.28 -5.25
N THR A 380 13.99 7.27 -4.82
CA THR A 380 14.05 8.58 -5.48
C THR A 380 14.48 8.45 -6.94
N ALA A 381 15.55 7.71 -7.22
CA ALA A 381 16.04 7.50 -8.58
C ALA A 381 15.01 6.76 -9.46
N VAL A 382 14.30 5.76 -8.92
CA VAL A 382 13.24 5.06 -9.66
C VAL A 382 12.04 5.97 -9.92
N LYS A 383 11.62 6.79 -8.94
CA LYS A 383 10.50 7.75 -9.13
C LYS A 383 10.83 8.79 -10.21
N GLN A 384 12.02 9.36 -10.16
CA GLN A 384 12.49 10.32 -11.16
C GLN A 384 12.62 9.67 -12.54
N GLY A 385 13.24 8.47 -12.60
CA GLY A 385 13.32 7.69 -13.83
C GLY A 385 11.93 7.38 -14.41
N ALA A 386 10.97 6.94 -13.61
CA ALA A 386 9.59 6.71 -14.06
C ALA A 386 8.95 8.01 -14.60
N ALA A 387 9.14 9.14 -13.93
CA ALA A 387 8.59 10.42 -14.37
C ALA A 387 9.09 10.85 -15.76
N THR A 388 10.36 10.56 -16.11
CA THR A 388 10.95 10.84 -17.44
C THR A 388 10.35 10.03 -18.59
N LEU A 389 9.66 8.92 -18.33
CA LEU A 389 9.00 8.13 -19.37
C LEU A 389 7.76 8.83 -19.95
N GLY A 390 7.24 9.83 -19.24
CA GLY A 390 6.05 10.60 -19.60
C GLY A 390 4.73 9.83 -19.43
N SER A 391 3.63 10.58 -19.37
CA SER A 391 2.27 10.03 -19.17
C SER A 391 1.80 9.09 -20.29
N ASN A 392 2.41 9.18 -21.47
CA ASN A 392 2.15 8.29 -22.60
C ASN A 392 2.64 6.85 -22.36
N ASN A 393 3.58 6.65 -21.41
CA ASN A 393 4.13 5.34 -21.05
C ASN A 393 3.75 4.96 -19.61
N SER A 394 2.53 5.27 -19.18
CA SER A 394 2.05 5.03 -17.80
C SER A 394 2.20 3.57 -17.35
N GLU A 395 2.04 2.60 -18.25
CA GLU A 395 2.27 1.17 -17.94
C GLU A 395 3.73 0.89 -17.54
N ALA A 396 4.70 1.45 -18.26
CA ALA A 396 6.12 1.32 -17.93
C ALA A 396 6.49 2.07 -16.63
N GLN A 397 5.87 3.23 -16.38
CA GLN A 397 6.01 3.96 -15.12
C GLN A 397 5.55 3.10 -13.94
N VAL A 398 4.34 2.55 -14.03
CA VAL A 398 3.73 1.70 -13.00
C VAL A 398 4.52 0.42 -12.79
N MET A 399 5.05 -0.19 -13.86
CA MET A 399 5.88 -1.38 -13.77
C MET A 399 7.18 -1.12 -12.97
N LEU A 400 7.89 -0.02 -13.25
CA LEU A 400 9.08 0.38 -12.49
C LEU A 400 8.78 0.66 -11.01
N LEU A 401 7.69 1.39 -10.75
CA LEU A 401 7.29 1.76 -9.39
C LEU A 401 6.88 0.54 -8.56
N ASN A 402 6.16 -0.42 -9.13
CA ASN A 402 5.84 -1.67 -8.44
C ASN A 402 7.11 -2.50 -8.16
N SER A 403 8.05 -2.57 -9.10
CA SER A 403 9.30 -3.31 -8.88
C SER A 403 10.14 -2.73 -7.72
N VAL A 404 10.20 -1.41 -7.54
CA VAL A 404 10.90 -0.82 -6.37
C VAL A 404 10.07 -0.95 -5.09
N LYS A 405 8.74 -0.95 -5.19
CA LYS A 405 7.85 -1.26 -4.05
C LYS A 405 8.09 -2.66 -3.50
N ASP A 406 8.22 -3.66 -4.37
CA ASP A 406 8.51 -5.05 -3.97
C ASP A 406 9.87 -5.18 -3.28
N VAL A 407 10.86 -4.37 -3.70
CA VAL A 407 12.17 -4.27 -3.04
C VAL A 407 12.04 -3.61 -1.66
N ALA A 408 11.25 -2.54 -1.52
CA ALA A 408 11.02 -1.88 -0.24
C ALA A 408 10.28 -2.79 0.76
N ILE A 409 9.27 -3.54 0.30
CA ILE A 409 8.54 -4.53 1.12
C ILE A 409 9.49 -5.63 1.60
N ALA A 410 10.29 -6.22 0.70
CA ALA A 410 11.24 -7.26 1.08
C ALA A 410 12.34 -6.74 2.01
N LEU A 411 12.76 -5.48 1.89
CA LEU A 411 13.69 -4.86 2.83
C LEU A 411 13.05 -4.71 4.22
N ASN A 412 11.79 -4.30 4.30
CA ASN A 412 11.07 -4.18 5.57
C ASN A 412 10.96 -5.54 6.28
N GLU A 413 10.61 -6.60 5.54
CA GLU A 413 10.59 -7.98 6.05
C GLU A 413 11.97 -8.46 6.49
N LEU A 414 13.01 -8.14 5.71
CA LEU A 414 14.40 -8.45 6.07
C LEU A 414 14.81 -7.75 7.37
N ILE A 415 14.49 -6.48 7.54
CA ILE A 415 14.79 -5.72 8.77
C ILE A 415 14.05 -6.34 9.97
N ASP A 416 12.80 -6.75 9.81
CA ASP A 416 12.04 -7.41 10.87
C ASP A 416 12.59 -8.79 11.26
N ALA A 417 12.99 -9.59 10.25
CA ALA A 417 13.70 -10.84 10.46
C ALA A 417 15.05 -10.62 11.16
N THR A 418 15.79 -9.56 10.77
CA THR A 418 17.08 -9.19 11.36
C THR A 418 16.92 -8.81 12.83
N LYS A 419 15.90 -8.01 13.16
CA LYS A 419 15.54 -7.66 14.55
C LYS A 419 15.26 -8.91 15.38
N THR A 420 14.48 -9.84 14.83
CA THR A 420 14.06 -11.07 15.53
C THR A 420 15.21 -12.07 15.72
N ALA A 421 16.18 -12.06 14.81
CA ALA A 421 17.34 -12.94 14.84
C ALA A 421 18.55 -12.33 15.60
N SER A 422 18.53 -11.02 15.83
CA SER A 422 19.60 -10.29 16.50
C SER A 422 19.90 -10.86 17.89
N GLY A 423 21.18 -11.20 18.13
CA GLY A 423 21.62 -11.74 19.42
C GLY A 423 21.21 -13.20 19.66
N LYS A 424 20.74 -13.93 18.64
CA LYS A 424 20.48 -15.38 18.72
C LYS A 424 21.65 -16.19 18.16
N ASN A 425 21.68 -17.49 18.48
CA ASN A 425 22.70 -18.40 17.96
C ASN A 425 22.51 -18.61 16.45
N ILE A 426 23.59 -18.90 15.72
CA ILE A 426 23.54 -19.14 14.27
C ILE A 426 22.65 -20.32 13.85
N ASN A 427 22.41 -21.27 14.76
CA ASN A 427 21.55 -22.44 14.55
C ASN A 427 20.08 -22.18 14.93
N ASP A 428 19.73 -20.98 15.41
CA ASP A 428 18.35 -20.63 15.77
C ASP A 428 17.45 -20.56 14.52
N PRO A 429 16.19 -21.05 14.58
CA PRO A 429 15.24 -20.93 13.47
C PRO A 429 15.06 -19.50 12.95
N ALA A 430 15.17 -18.48 13.81
CA ALA A 430 15.11 -17.08 13.40
C ALA A 430 16.29 -16.68 12.49
N MET A 431 17.49 -17.24 12.69
CA MET A 431 18.62 -17.02 11.78
C MET A 431 18.43 -17.72 10.43
N MET A 432 17.68 -18.83 10.38
CA MET A 432 17.28 -19.43 9.09
C MET A 432 16.28 -18.53 8.35
N HIS A 433 15.24 -18.06 9.04
CA HIS A 433 14.25 -17.14 8.47
C HIS A 433 14.90 -15.84 7.95
N LEU A 434 15.90 -15.32 8.67
CA LEU A 434 16.71 -14.18 8.21
C LEU A 434 17.42 -14.46 6.89
N LYS A 435 18.04 -15.63 6.73
CA LYS A 435 18.72 -16.02 5.47
C LYS A 435 17.73 -16.16 4.31
N ASP A 436 16.55 -16.72 4.57
CA ASP A 436 15.49 -16.84 3.57
C ASP A 436 14.96 -15.46 3.15
N SER A 437 14.73 -14.55 4.12
CA SER A 437 14.34 -13.16 3.86
C SER A 437 15.39 -12.41 3.03
N ALA A 438 16.68 -12.62 3.32
CA ALA A 438 17.78 -12.03 2.54
C ALA A 438 17.80 -12.55 1.09
N LYS A 439 17.47 -13.82 0.87
CA LYS A 439 17.34 -14.39 -0.48
C LYS A 439 16.17 -13.77 -1.26
N VAL A 440 15.03 -13.57 -0.60
CA VAL A 440 13.88 -12.87 -1.19
C VAL A 440 14.27 -11.45 -1.60
N MET A 441 14.96 -10.73 -0.72
CA MET A 441 15.47 -9.39 -1.00
C MET A 441 16.37 -9.33 -2.25
N VAL A 442 17.37 -10.21 -2.35
CA VAL A 442 18.26 -10.28 -3.52
C VAL A 442 17.49 -10.65 -4.80
N THR A 443 16.48 -11.51 -4.69
CA THR A 443 15.62 -11.88 -5.81
C THR A 443 14.81 -10.68 -6.31
N ASN A 444 14.21 -9.90 -5.42
CA ASN A 444 13.45 -8.71 -5.79
C ASN A 444 14.34 -7.62 -6.39
N VAL A 445 15.55 -7.41 -5.85
CA VAL A 445 16.53 -6.51 -6.47
C VAL A 445 16.88 -6.98 -7.88
N THR A 446 17.09 -8.30 -8.09
CA THR A 446 17.36 -8.85 -9.42
C THR A 446 16.18 -8.65 -10.37
N SER A 447 14.94 -8.79 -9.90
CA SER A 447 13.72 -8.53 -10.67
C SER A 447 13.58 -7.04 -11.04
N LEU A 448 13.91 -6.12 -10.14
CA LEU A 448 13.99 -4.69 -10.43
C LEU A 448 15.01 -4.41 -11.55
N LEU A 449 16.20 -4.99 -11.48
CA LEU A 449 17.22 -4.82 -12.53
C LEU A 449 16.75 -5.36 -13.89
N LYS A 450 16.01 -6.48 -13.93
CA LYS A 450 15.38 -6.98 -15.16
C LYS A 450 14.30 -6.04 -15.68
N THR A 451 13.52 -5.44 -14.78
CA THR A 451 12.47 -4.47 -15.12
C THR A 451 13.09 -3.23 -15.77
N VAL A 452 14.13 -2.66 -15.15
CA VAL A 452 14.88 -1.51 -15.68
C VAL A 452 15.40 -1.80 -17.08
N LYS A 453 15.98 -2.99 -17.29
CA LYS A 453 16.46 -3.41 -18.62
C LYS A 453 15.33 -3.53 -19.63
N THR A 454 14.19 -4.08 -19.22
CA THR A 454 13.00 -4.23 -20.09
C THR A 454 12.49 -2.87 -20.54
N VAL A 455 12.40 -1.89 -19.61
CA VAL A 455 12.00 -0.51 -19.94
C VAL A 455 13.01 0.15 -20.86
N GLU A 456 14.31 -0.05 -20.62
CA GLU A 456 15.36 0.47 -21.51
C GLU A 456 15.25 -0.08 -22.95
N ASP A 457 15.07 -1.40 -23.09
CA ASP A 457 14.94 -2.03 -24.41
C ASP A 457 13.71 -1.50 -25.16
N GLU A 458 12.61 -1.23 -24.46
CA GLU A 458 11.40 -0.62 -25.04
C GLU A 458 11.65 0.83 -25.49
N GLN A 459 12.40 1.62 -24.71
CA GLN A 459 12.79 2.99 -25.08
C GLN A 459 13.79 3.05 -26.24
N GLN A 460 14.46 1.94 -26.59
CA GLN A 460 15.41 1.89 -27.72
C GLN A 460 14.80 1.28 -29.00
N ARG A 461 13.59 0.72 -28.95
CA ARG A 461 13.00 -0.04 -30.06
C ARG A 461 12.87 0.77 -31.34
N GLY A 462 12.30 1.97 -31.26
CA GLY A 462 12.16 2.88 -32.38
C GLY A 462 13.50 3.43 -32.86
N THR A 463 14.41 3.73 -31.93
CA THR A 463 15.78 4.18 -32.26
C THR A 463 16.54 3.15 -33.10
N ARG A 464 16.48 1.86 -32.74
CA ARG A 464 17.12 0.76 -33.51
C ARG A 464 16.47 0.57 -34.89
N ALA A 465 15.14 0.66 -34.97
CA ALA A 465 14.42 0.55 -36.25
C ALA A 465 14.76 1.71 -37.21
N LEU A 466 14.93 2.91 -36.66
CA LEU A 466 15.33 4.10 -37.40
C LEU A 466 16.77 3.98 -37.93
N GLU A 467 17.70 3.51 -37.10
CA GLU A 467 19.10 3.26 -37.50
C GLU A 467 19.18 2.27 -38.67
N ALA A 468 18.53 1.11 -38.54
CA ALA A 468 18.46 0.11 -39.61
C ALA A 468 17.82 0.65 -40.91
N THR A 469 16.90 1.62 -40.79
CA THR A 469 16.29 2.29 -41.93
C THR A 469 17.24 3.28 -42.60
N ILE A 470 18.00 4.06 -41.82
CA ILE A 470 19.02 4.98 -42.34
C ILE A 470 20.05 4.22 -43.16
N ASP A 471 20.53 3.09 -42.65
CA ASP A 471 21.46 2.19 -43.35
C ASP A 471 20.82 1.56 -44.60
N GLY A 472 19.55 1.16 -44.49
CA GLY A 472 18.78 0.61 -45.60
C GLY A 472 18.65 1.58 -46.78
N ILE A 473 18.31 2.84 -46.50
CA ILE A 473 18.23 3.91 -47.50
C ILE A 473 19.62 4.19 -48.10
N GLU A 474 20.68 4.14 -47.28
CA GLU A 474 22.04 4.30 -47.81
C GLU A 474 22.39 3.20 -48.82
N GLY A 475 22.03 1.95 -48.51
CA GLY A 475 22.19 0.82 -49.41
C GLY A 475 21.42 0.99 -50.72
N GLU A 476 20.19 1.50 -50.66
CA GLU A 476 19.37 1.78 -51.84
C GLU A 476 19.96 2.89 -52.73
N ILE A 477 20.47 3.97 -52.12
CA ILE A 477 21.17 5.04 -52.84
C ILE A 477 22.42 4.50 -53.56
N ARG A 478 23.21 3.64 -52.89
CA ARG A 478 24.39 3.00 -53.52
C ARG A 478 24.01 2.06 -54.68
N SER A 479 22.91 1.30 -54.54
CA SER A 479 22.39 0.45 -55.62
C SER A 479 21.91 1.29 -56.82
N TYR A 480 21.26 2.41 -56.55
CA TYR A 480 20.80 3.37 -57.54
C TYR A 480 21.95 3.99 -58.36
N GLU A 481 23.05 4.35 -57.70
CA GLU A 481 24.27 4.90 -58.30
C GLU A 481 25.03 3.88 -59.14
N SER A 482 25.17 2.65 -58.65
CA SER A 482 25.85 1.57 -59.37
C SER A 482 25.07 1.05 -60.58
N GLY A 483 23.83 1.49 -60.77
CA GLY A 483 22.97 1.03 -61.86
C GLY A 483 22.48 -0.41 -61.69
N SER A 484 22.53 -0.95 -60.48
CA SER A 484 22.14 -2.33 -60.16
C SER A 484 20.63 -2.54 -59.94
N MET A 485 19.85 -1.46 -59.93
CA MET A 485 18.40 -1.54 -59.79
C MET A 485 17.73 -2.09 -61.05
N TYR A 486 16.66 -2.87 -60.86
CA TYR A 486 15.81 -3.35 -61.93
C TYR A 486 15.08 -2.20 -62.63
N ILE A 487 15.09 -2.21 -63.96
CA ILE A 487 14.39 -1.23 -64.80
C ILE A 487 13.04 -1.82 -65.20
N ASN A 488 11.95 -1.18 -64.77
CA ASN A 488 10.62 -1.55 -65.21
C ASN A 488 10.31 -0.86 -66.56
N GLN A 489 9.92 -1.64 -67.56
CA GLN A 489 9.63 -1.16 -68.91
C GLN A 489 8.24 -0.50 -69.05
N ASP A 490 7.33 -0.74 -68.11
CA ASP A 490 5.94 -0.22 -68.15
C ASP A 490 5.76 1.12 -67.42
N VAL A 491 6.86 1.84 -67.14
CA VAL A 491 6.81 3.10 -66.40
C VAL A 491 6.39 4.25 -67.32
N THR A 492 5.48 5.09 -66.83
CA THR A 492 5.05 6.33 -67.50
C THR A 492 5.45 7.57 -66.67
N PRO A 493 5.51 8.78 -67.26
CA PRO A 493 5.80 10.00 -66.51
C PRO A 493 4.84 10.26 -65.33
N GLU A 494 3.59 9.80 -65.40
CA GLU A 494 2.62 9.90 -64.30
C GLU A 494 3.05 9.09 -63.07
N HIS A 495 3.82 8.01 -63.27
CA HIS A 495 4.35 7.21 -62.16
C HIS A 495 5.36 8.00 -61.33
N LEU A 496 6.14 8.93 -61.92
CA LEU A 496 7.03 9.83 -61.18
C LEU A 496 6.23 10.71 -60.20
N ILE A 497 5.14 11.32 -60.66
CA ILE A 497 4.27 12.17 -59.83
C ILE A 497 3.58 11.33 -58.74
N ARG A 498 3.22 10.08 -59.04
CA ARG A 498 2.62 9.19 -58.04
C ARG A 498 3.62 8.77 -56.97
N ALA A 499 4.88 8.55 -57.33
CA ALA A 499 5.94 8.11 -56.42
C ALA A 499 6.37 9.20 -55.42
N THR A 500 6.13 10.48 -55.70
CA THR A 500 6.46 11.57 -54.76
C THR A 500 5.45 11.74 -53.63
N LYS A 501 4.18 11.37 -53.82
CA LYS A 501 3.12 11.53 -52.79
C LYS A 501 3.43 10.76 -51.49
N PRO A 502 3.85 9.47 -51.51
CA PRO A 502 4.23 8.75 -50.30
C PRO A 502 5.39 9.41 -49.54
N VAL A 503 6.35 10.00 -50.25
CA VAL A 503 7.50 10.70 -49.64
C VAL A 503 7.03 11.90 -48.84
N THR A 504 6.15 12.74 -49.40
CA THR A 504 5.58 13.90 -48.70
C THR A 504 4.83 13.49 -47.43
N MET A 505 4.04 12.42 -47.50
CA MET A 505 3.32 11.90 -46.33
C MET A 505 4.28 11.37 -45.25
N ALA A 506 5.33 10.66 -45.65
CA ALA A 506 6.34 10.12 -44.76
C ALA A 506 7.12 11.26 -44.07
N THR A 507 7.46 12.33 -44.80
CA THR A 507 8.12 13.53 -44.26
C THR A 507 7.26 14.22 -43.19
N ALA A 508 5.97 14.42 -43.45
CA ALA A 508 5.07 15.05 -42.47
C ALA A 508 4.96 14.24 -41.18
N LYS A 509 4.83 12.90 -41.30
CA LYS A 509 4.84 12.01 -40.14
C LYS A 509 6.18 12.00 -39.42
N ALA A 510 7.30 12.07 -40.14
CA ALA A 510 8.64 12.10 -39.55
C ALA A 510 8.84 13.33 -38.66
N VAL A 511 8.36 14.50 -39.08
CA VAL A 511 8.41 15.73 -38.26
C VAL A 511 7.56 15.60 -36.99
N ALA A 512 6.35 15.04 -37.11
CA ALA A 512 5.47 14.81 -35.95
C ALA A 512 6.08 13.79 -34.97
N ALA A 513 6.57 12.66 -35.47
CA ALA A 513 7.20 11.62 -34.68
C ALA A 513 8.46 12.13 -33.96
N GLY A 514 9.34 12.84 -34.69
CA GLY A 514 10.55 13.44 -34.13
C GLY A 514 10.27 14.53 -33.08
N THR A 515 9.11 15.18 -33.14
CA THR A 515 8.66 16.14 -32.11
C THR A 515 8.08 15.43 -30.88
N SER A 516 7.38 14.31 -31.09
CA SER A 516 6.70 13.57 -30.01
C SER A 516 7.62 12.62 -29.23
N GLY A 517 8.71 12.15 -29.86
CA GLY A 517 9.59 11.13 -29.29
C GLY A 517 8.96 9.75 -29.11
N GLN A 518 7.73 9.53 -29.59
CA GLN A 518 7.00 8.27 -29.39
C GLN A 518 7.63 7.14 -30.22
N GLN A 519 8.05 6.06 -29.54
CA GLN A 519 8.76 4.95 -30.18
C GLN A 519 7.93 4.29 -31.30
N ASP A 520 6.63 4.13 -31.13
CA ASP A 520 5.75 3.54 -32.15
C ASP A 520 5.62 4.41 -33.40
N ASP A 521 5.50 5.72 -33.23
CA ASP A 521 5.47 6.67 -34.35
C ASP A 521 6.80 6.66 -35.11
N ILE A 522 7.92 6.54 -34.40
CA ILE A 522 9.25 6.43 -35.00
C ILE A 522 9.37 5.14 -35.84
N ILE A 523 8.85 4.00 -35.36
CA ILE A 523 8.84 2.72 -36.11
C ILE A 523 7.99 2.85 -37.38
N VAL A 524 6.82 3.48 -37.27
CA VAL A 524 5.94 3.73 -38.42
C VAL A 524 6.65 4.59 -39.46
N VAL A 525 7.31 5.67 -39.03
CA VAL A 525 8.07 6.58 -39.90
C VAL A 525 9.24 5.85 -40.57
N ALA A 526 9.98 5.03 -39.82
CA ALA A 526 11.09 4.24 -40.34
C ALA A 526 10.64 3.32 -41.49
N ASN A 527 9.57 2.53 -41.27
CA ASN A 527 9.04 1.62 -42.28
C ASN A 527 8.41 2.35 -43.49
N MET A 528 7.62 3.39 -43.23
CA MET A 528 6.99 4.19 -44.29
C MET A 528 8.03 4.91 -45.14
N GLY A 529 9.04 5.50 -44.51
CA GLY A 529 10.11 6.24 -45.16
C GLY A 529 10.95 5.35 -46.06
N ARG A 530 11.37 4.18 -45.56
CA ARG A 530 12.14 3.22 -46.35
C ARG A 530 11.44 2.83 -47.65
N LYS A 531 10.17 2.44 -47.54
CA LYS A 531 9.39 2.03 -48.72
C LYS A 531 9.18 3.18 -49.70
N ALA A 532 8.85 4.37 -49.21
CA ALA A 532 8.63 5.53 -50.07
C ALA A 532 9.90 5.91 -50.87
N ILE A 533 11.08 5.83 -50.24
CA ILE A 533 12.36 6.10 -50.91
C ILE A 533 12.73 5.00 -51.91
N HIS A 534 12.53 3.72 -51.54
CA HIS A 534 12.73 2.59 -52.44
C HIS A 534 11.93 2.74 -53.73
N ASP A 535 10.61 2.94 -53.60
CA ASP A 535 9.68 3.05 -54.72
C ASP A 535 10.01 4.29 -55.57
N LEU A 536 10.39 5.41 -54.95
CA LEU A 536 10.82 6.62 -55.66
C LEU A 536 12.06 6.37 -56.52
N LEU A 537 13.12 5.80 -55.95
CA LEU A 537 14.37 5.52 -56.67
C LEU A 537 14.14 4.55 -57.82
N GLN A 538 13.31 3.53 -57.64
CA GLN A 538 12.99 2.57 -58.70
C GLN A 538 12.25 3.25 -59.88
N VAL A 539 11.28 4.11 -59.57
CA VAL A 539 10.52 4.86 -60.60
C VAL A 539 11.41 5.90 -61.28
N CYS A 540 12.23 6.66 -60.55
CA CYS A 540 13.17 7.62 -61.14
C CYS A 540 14.14 6.93 -62.10
N LYS A 541 14.69 5.75 -61.73
CA LYS A 541 15.60 5.01 -62.60
C LYS A 541 14.93 4.53 -63.88
N SER A 542 13.70 4.04 -63.76
CA SER A 542 12.93 3.51 -64.89
C SER A 542 12.47 4.65 -65.81
N ALA A 543 11.92 5.73 -65.26
CA ALA A 543 11.46 6.88 -66.03
C ALA A 543 12.59 7.64 -66.74
N ALA A 544 13.82 7.61 -66.21
CA ALA A 544 14.98 8.18 -66.87
C ALA A 544 15.26 7.54 -68.25
N THR A 545 14.78 6.31 -68.51
CA THR A 545 14.88 5.67 -69.83
C THR A 545 13.96 6.28 -70.88
N LEU A 546 12.87 6.93 -70.45
CA LEU A 546 11.89 7.60 -71.32
C LEU A 546 12.39 8.96 -71.83
N ALA A 547 13.47 9.50 -71.26
CA ALA A 547 14.04 10.77 -71.67
C ALA A 547 14.76 10.64 -73.03
N ASP A 548 14.37 11.50 -73.98
CA ASP A 548 14.92 11.58 -75.34
C ASP A 548 16.33 12.17 -75.41
N ASN A 549 16.73 12.95 -74.39
CA ASN A 549 18.05 13.55 -74.30
C ASN A 549 18.81 13.09 -73.05
N GLN A 550 20.14 13.07 -73.16
CA GLN A 550 21.02 12.61 -72.09
C GLN A 550 20.99 13.55 -70.87
N GLU A 551 20.71 14.84 -71.09
CA GLU A 551 20.67 15.86 -70.04
C GLU A 551 19.47 15.66 -69.09
N LEU A 552 18.25 15.48 -69.61
CA LEU A 552 17.04 15.22 -68.83
C LEU A 552 17.13 13.87 -68.11
N ARG A 553 17.73 12.86 -68.76
CA ARG A 553 18.01 11.55 -68.14
C ARG A 553 18.87 11.70 -66.88
N MET A 554 19.97 12.44 -66.97
CA MET A 554 20.84 12.70 -65.81
C MET A 554 20.10 13.50 -64.73
N ARG A 555 19.30 14.48 -65.13
CA ARG A 555 18.57 15.35 -64.22
C ARG A 555 17.50 14.62 -63.40
N ILE A 556 16.78 13.68 -64.00
CA ILE A 556 15.84 12.78 -63.30
C ILE A 556 16.58 11.91 -62.30
N ILE A 557 17.75 11.39 -62.70
CA ILE A 557 18.53 10.52 -61.83
C ILE A 557 19.02 11.31 -60.60
N ASP A 558 19.57 12.50 -60.82
CA ASP A 558 20.11 13.37 -59.77
C ASP A 558 19.01 13.88 -58.82
N ALA A 559 17.83 14.22 -59.33
CA ALA A 559 16.70 14.65 -58.51
C ALA A 559 16.20 13.54 -57.56
N GLY A 560 16.08 12.30 -58.05
CA GLY A 560 15.71 11.15 -57.22
C GLY A 560 16.74 10.84 -56.12
N LYS A 561 18.05 10.95 -56.46
CA LYS A 561 19.14 10.80 -55.49
C LYS A 561 19.09 11.91 -54.43
N LYS A 562 18.97 13.17 -54.84
CA LYS A 562 18.93 14.32 -53.93
C LYS A 562 17.77 14.20 -52.94
N CYS A 563 16.56 13.89 -53.41
CA CYS A 563 15.39 13.69 -52.55
C CYS A 563 15.61 12.59 -51.51
N SER A 564 16.26 11.49 -51.90
CA SER A 564 16.57 10.38 -51.00
C SER A 564 17.63 10.74 -49.96
N GLN A 565 18.64 11.53 -50.34
CA GLN A 565 19.65 12.05 -49.41
C GLN A 565 19.05 13.03 -48.39
N ASP A 566 18.20 13.95 -48.85
CA ASP A 566 17.52 14.91 -47.97
C ASP A 566 16.61 14.18 -46.97
N TYR A 567 15.89 13.14 -47.42
CA TYR A 567 15.08 12.30 -46.53
C TYR A 567 15.91 11.50 -45.53
N GLN A 568 17.06 10.96 -45.96
CA GLN A 568 17.99 10.28 -45.05
C GLN A 568 18.53 11.23 -43.97
N GLU A 569 18.84 12.47 -44.33
CA GLU A 569 19.32 13.48 -43.39
C GLU A 569 18.24 13.84 -42.36
N LEU A 570 16.97 13.91 -42.76
CA LEU A 570 15.85 14.06 -41.82
C LEU A 570 15.83 12.94 -40.78
N LEU A 571 15.98 11.68 -41.21
CA LEU A 571 16.01 10.54 -40.29
C LEU A 571 17.24 10.59 -39.35
N LYS A 572 18.41 11.03 -39.83
CA LYS A 572 19.62 11.23 -39.02
C LYS A 572 19.43 12.31 -37.96
N ILE A 573 18.74 13.42 -38.30
CA ILE A 573 18.37 14.46 -37.33
C ILE A 573 17.47 13.86 -36.24
N ILE A 574 16.43 13.12 -36.63
CA ILE A 574 15.53 12.43 -35.67
C ILE A 574 16.30 11.45 -34.79
N PHE A 575 17.22 10.68 -35.36
CA PHE A 575 18.07 9.74 -34.63
C PHE A 575 18.95 10.46 -33.59
N HIS A 576 19.53 11.61 -33.94
CA HIS A 576 20.31 12.42 -33.02
C HIS A 576 19.48 12.96 -31.86
N ILE A 577 18.25 13.43 -32.15
CA ILE A 577 17.29 13.92 -31.14
C ILE A 577 16.95 12.81 -30.15
N LEU A 578 16.72 11.58 -30.63
CA LEU A 578 16.40 10.42 -29.78
C LEU A 578 17.59 9.98 -28.89
N GLN A 579 18.82 10.29 -29.29
CA GLN A 579 20.03 9.96 -28.51
C GLN A 579 20.43 11.06 -27.52
N ARG A 580 20.11 12.32 -27.83
CA ARG A 580 20.44 13.48 -27.00
C ARG A 580 19.27 14.46 -26.97
N PRO A 581 18.58 14.60 -25.82
CA PRO A 581 17.59 15.65 -25.63
C PRO A 581 18.26 17.00 -25.90
N THR A 582 17.77 17.72 -26.90
CA THR A 582 18.17 19.08 -27.27
C THR A 582 16.92 19.96 -27.21
N ASN A 583 17.11 21.27 -27.02
CA ASN A 583 16.00 22.20 -26.82
C ASN A 583 14.91 22.03 -27.89
N VAL A 584 13.67 21.76 -27.44
CA VAL A 584 12.51 21.44 -28.29
C VAL A 584 12.28 22.46 -29.41
N ASN A 585 12.61 23.73 -29.19
CA ASN A 585 12.45 24.79 -30.21
C ASN A 585 13.49 24.69 -31.34
N ASP A 586 14.74 24.36 -31.01
CA ASP A 586 15.81 24.17 -31.99
C ASP A 586 15.57 22.90 -32.80
N VAL A 587 15.11 21.83 -32.13
CA VAL A 587 14.70 20.57 -32.76
C VAL A 587 13.58 20.79 -33.78
N LYS A 588 12.51 21.50 -33.39
CA LYS A 588 11.40 21.82 -34.29
C LYS A 588 11.87 22.62 -35.49
N GLN A 589 12.71 23.64 -35.30
CA GLN A 589 13.23 24.42 -36.42
C GLN A 589 14.02 23.57 -37.41
N GLN A 590 14.91 22.68 -36.92
CA GLN A 590 15.70 21.79 -37.76
C GLN A 590 14.82 20.83 -38.57
N LEU A 591 13.81 20.21 -37.94
CA LEU A 591 12.88 19.30 -38.60
C LEU A 591 12.03 20.03 -39.67
N TYR A 592 11.51 21.23 -39.37
CA TYR A 592 10.76 22.03 -40.34
C TYR A 592 11.61 22.54 -41.50
N GLN A 593 12.88 22.87 -41.25
CA GLN A 593 13.79 23.30 -42.30
C GLN A 593 14.08 22.14 -43.26
N MET A 594 14.37 20.95 -42.72
CA MET A 594 14.62 19.78 -43.56
C MET A 594 13.38 19.33 -44.33
N SER A 595 12.19 19.39 -43.71
CA SER A 595 10.92 19.13 -44.42
C SER A 595 10.71 20.05 -45.62
N ARG A 596 11.11 21.33 -45.54
CA ARG A 596 11.05 22.27 -46.67
C ARG A 596 12.05 21.92 -47.77
N THR A 597 13.26 21.49 -47.42
CA THR A 597 14.25 21.00 -48.39
C THR A 597 13.71 19.81 -49.17
N ILE A 598 13.11 18.82 -48.49
CA ILE A 598 12.51 17.65 -49.13
C ILE A 598 11.36 18.04 -50.06
N ALA A 599 10.52 19.00 -49.66
CA ALA A 599 9.42 19.50 -50.49
C ALA A 599 9.94 20.16 -51.80
N ALA A 600 11.08 20.87 -51.74
CA ALA A 600 11.72 21.42 -52.93
C ALA A 600 12.22 20.31 -53.86
N SER A 601 12.87 19.28 -53.33
CA SER A 601 13.34 18.11 -54.10
C SER A 601 12.18 17.34 -54.74
N VAL A 602 11.04 17.20 -54.05
CA VAL A 602 9.81 16.61 -54.61
C VAL A 602 9.26 17.47 -55.77
N THR A 603 9.26 18.79 -55.62
CA THR A 603 8.76 19.71 -56.66
C THR A 603 9.61 19.64 -57.93
N GLU A 604 10.94 19.49 -57.78
CA GLU A 604 11.84 19.29 -58.92
C GLU A 604 11.50 18.01 -59.69
N ILE A 605 11.26 16.89 -59.00
CA ILE A 605 10.87 15.62 -59.63
C ILE A 605 9.55 15.74 -60.41
N VAL A 606 8.56 16.46 -59.87
CA VAL A 606 7.29 16.72 -60.55
C VAL A 606 7.51 17.55 -61.83
N SER A 607 8.33 18.59 -61.78
CA SER A 607 8.64 19.40 -62.96
C SER A 607 9.34 18.60 -64.07
N LEU A 608 10.18 17.64 -63.69
CA LEU A 608 10.86 16.75 -64.64
C LEU A 608 9.89 15.75 -65.29
N ALA A 609 8.87 15.30 -64.54
CA ALA A 609 7.78 14.49 -65.09
C ALA A 609 6.93 15.27 -66.10
N GLU A 610 6.70 16.56 -65.85
CA GLU A 610 6.01 17.45 -66.80
C GLU A 610 6.83 17.69 -68.06
N MET A 611 8.16 17.82 -67.95
CA MET A 611 9.07 17.94 -69.09
C MET A 611 9.18 16.67 -69.96
N LEU A 612 8.85 15.49 -69.41
CA LEU A 612 8.74 14.24 -70.17
C LEU A 612 7.43 14.16 -70.99
N LYS A 613 6.54 15.14 -70.88
CA LYS A 613 5.21 15.13 -71.50
C LYS A 613 5.14 16.07 -72.70
N ASN A 614 4.67 15.58 -73.85
CA ASN A 614 4.09 16.44 -74.89
C ASN A 614 2.64 16.75 -74.49
N VAL A 615 2.30 18.04 -74.47
CA VAL A 615 1.10 18.64 -73.89
C VAL A 615 -0.19 18.04 -74.45
N ASP A 616 -0.99 17.40 -73.58
CA ASP A 616 -2.45 17.42 -73.57
C ASP A 616 -2.97 16.59 -72.38
N TRP A 617 -3.37 17.24 -71.29
CA TRP A 617 -4.24 16.63 -70.30
C TRP A 617 -5.03 17.71 -69.55
N VAL A 618 -6.35 17.64 -69.66
CA VAL A 618 -7.31 18.42 -68.87
C VAL A 618 -7.95 17.47 -67.87
N ASP A 619 -8.11 17.94 -66.64
CA ASP A 619 -8.71 17.24 -65.50
C ASP A 619 -10.22 16.95 -65.73
N PRO A 620 -10.67 15.69 -65.86
CA PRO A 620 -12.02 15.36 -66.35
C PRO A 620 -13.16 15.13 -65.34
N GLU A 621 -13.11 15.50 -64.05
CA GLU A 621 -14.15 15.03 -63.10
C GLU A 621 -14.63 16.08 -62.06
N ASP A 622 -15.81 16.68 -62.30
CA ASP A 622 -16.72 17.23 -61.26
C ASP A 622 -18.17 16.78 -61.63
N PRO A 623 -18.89 16.03 -60.78
CA PRO A 623 -20.02 16.64 -60.05
C PRO A 623 -20.38 16.01 -58.68
N THR A 624 -20.58 16.90 -57.71
CA THR A 624 -20.79 16.69 -56.27
C THR A 624 -22.27 16.60 -55.84
N VAL A 625 -23.11 15.66 -56.31
CA VAL A 625 -24.59 15.79 -56.07
C VAL A 625 -25.32 14.67 -55.31
N ILE A 626 -24.74 13.50 -55.03
CA ILE A 626 -25.57 12.38 -54.49
C ILE A 626 -25.36 12.06 -52.99
N ALA A 627 -24.31 12.57 -52.33
CA ALA A 627 -24.10 12.39 -50.89
C ALA A 627 -24.68 13.51 -50.00
N GLU A 628 -25.07 14.64 -50.61
CA GLU A 628 -25.48 15.84 -49.87
C GLU A 628 -26.89 15.74 -49.26
N ASN A 629 -27.81 15.01 -49.91
CA ASN A 629 -29.21 14.90 -49.46
C ASN A 629 -29.42 14.03 -48.22
N GLU A 630 -28.58 13.03 -47.95
CA GLU A 630 -28.76 12.09 -46.83
C GLU A 630 -28.15 12.58 -45.50
N LEU A 631 -27.02 13.29 -45.56
CA LEU A 631 -26.38 13.89 -44.36
C LEU A 631 -27.11 15.14 -43.86
N LEU A 632 -27.72 15.92 -44.76
CA LEU A 632 -28.65 16.99 -44.39
C LEU A 632 -29.93 16.44 -43.75
N GLY A 633 -30.39 15.25 -44.15
CA GLY A 633 -31.51 14.54 -43.50
C GLY A 633 -31.21 14.09 -42.07
N ALA A 634 -30.00 13.60 -41.80
CA ALA A 634 -29.53 13.25 -40.45
C ALA A 634 -29.38 14.49 -39.56
N ALA A 635 -28.85 15.60 -40.09
CA ALA A 635 -28.76 16.87 -39.38
C ALA A 635 -30.14 17.42 -38.99
N SER A 636 -31.10 17.39 -39.91
CA SER A 636 -32.49 17.81 -39.69
C SER A 636 -33.19 16.95 -38.62
N SER A 637 -32.95 15.62 -38.63
CA SER A 637 -33.53 14.70 -37.65
C SER A 637 -33.05 14.97 -36.22
N ILE A 638 -31.78 15.36 -36.05
CA ILE A 638 -31.23 15.73 -34.74
C ILE A 638 -31.73 17.09 -34.29
N GLU A 639 -31.93 18.06 -35.19
CA GLU A 639 -32.55 19.35 -34.85
C GLU A 639 -34.00 19.19 -34.37
N LEU A 640 -34.76 18.26 -34.96
CA LEU A 640 -36.10 17.92 -34.48
C LEU A 640 -36.05 17.28 -33.08
N ALA A 641 -35.07 16.40 -32.82
CA ALA A 641 -34.85 15.83 -31.49
C ALA A 641 -34.43 16.90 -30.45
N ALA A 642 -33.61 17.88 -30.85
CA ALA A 642 -33.22 19.03 -30.04
C ALA A 642 -34.42 19.91 -29.67
N LYS A 643 -35.31 20.18 -30.64
CA LYS A 643 -36.56 20.92 -30.41
C LYS A 643 -37.50 20.17 -29.47
N LYS A 644 -37.60 18.83 -29.60
CA LYS A 644 -38.39 17.98 -28.70
C LYS A 644 -37.87 18.07 -27.25
N LEU A 645 -36.55 18.01 -27.07
CA LEU A 645 -35.90 18.11 -25.75
C LEU A 645 -35.98 19.52 -25.14
N ALA A 646 -35.95 20.58 -25.95
CA ALA A 646 -36.10 21.97 -25.50
C ALA A 646 -37.50 22.29 -24.92
N ASN A 647 -38.52 21.50 -25.29
CA ASN A 647 -39.89 21.67 -24.81
C ASN A 647 -40.20 20.84 -23.54
N LEU A 648 -39.23 20.08 -23.01
CA LEU A 648 -39.41 19.27 -21.80
C LEU A 648 -39.17 20.12 -20.54
N GLN A 649 -40.04 19.95 -19.54
CA GLN A 649 -39.92 20.60 -18.23
C GLN A 649 -39.56 19.56 -17.15
N PRO A 650 -38.71 19.90 -16.17
CA PRO A 650 -38.36 19.02 -15.06
C PRO A 650 -39.56 18.68 -14.16
N ARG A 651 -39.50 17.60 -13.38
CA ARG A 651 -40.60 17.19 -12.48
C ARG A 651 -40.83 18.25 -11.40
N ILE A 652 -42.07 18.70 -11.24
CA ILE A 652 -42.48 19.53 -10.10
C ILE A 652 -42.80 18.59 -8.93
N ASN A 653 -41.77 18.12 -8.21
CA ASN A 653 -41.96 17.49 -6.92
C ASN A 653 -41.17 18.26 -5.84
N SER A 654 -41.93 18.84 -4.91
CA SER A 654 -41.53 19.48 -3.65
C SER A 654 -41.01 20.93 -3.68
N ILE A 655 -41.25 21.59 -2.55
CA ILE A 655 -41.34 23.03 -2.30
C ILE A 655 -39.96 23.71 -2.44
N LYS A 656 -39.85 24.71 -3.31
CA LYS A 656 -38.61 25.51 -3.46
C LYS A 656 -38.37 26.38 -2.22
N LEU A 657 -37.27 26.14 -1.50
CA LEU A 657 -36.64 27.15 -0.64
C LEU A 657 -35.59 27.92 -1.46
N PRO A 658 -35.41 29.23 -1.21
CA PRO A 658 -34.65 30.10 -2.10
C PRO A 658 -33.16 30.14 -1.74
N ASP A 659 -32.41 29.06 -1.97
CA ASP A 659 -30.93 29.13 -2.18
C ASP A 659 -30.27 27.80 -2.60
N GLU A 660 -30.96 26.90 -3.31
CA GLU A 660 -30.35 25.63 -3.75
C GLU A 660 -30.10 25.61 -5.27
N ASP A 661 -28.87 25.20 -5.61
CA ASP A 661 -28.38 24.93 -6.96
C ASP A 661 -29.33 24.03 -7.77
N MET A 662 -29.22 24.10 -9.11
CA MET A 662 -30.11 23.43 -10.08
C MET A 662 -30.55 22.02 -9.66
N ASN A 663 -31.84 21.72 -9.82
CA ASN A 663 -32.39 20.39 -9.53
C ASN A 663 -31.73 19.34 -10.45
N PHE A 664 -31.52 18.11 -9.97
CA PHE A 664 -30.87 17.03 -10.74
C PHE A 664 -31.48 16.84 -12.15
N ASP A 665 -32.81 16.90 -12.24
CA ASP A 665 -33.54 16.84 -13.52
C ASP A 665 -33.16 17.99 -14.47
N GLU A 666 -32.83 19.19 -13.96
CA GLU A 666 -32.37 20.35 -14.75
C GLU A 666 -30.94 20.15 -15.25
N ILE A 667 -30.04 19.59 -14.42
CA ILE A 667 -28.65 19.30 -14.78
C ILE A 667 -28.60 18.25 -15.91
N ILE A 668 -29.40 17.19 -15.80
CA ILE A 668 -29.48 16.14 -16.80
C ILE A 668 -30.08 16.66 -18.11
N LEU A 669 -31.16 17.45 -18.03
CA LEU A 669 -31.78 18.01 -19.22
C LEU A 669 -30.83 18.97 -19.95
N GLU A 670 -30.06 19.78 -19.22
CA GLU A 670 -29.09 20.70 -19.81
C GLU A 670 -27.90 19.97 -20.44
N ALA A 671 -27.42 18.90 -19.81
CA ALA A 671 -26.40 18.03 -20.38
C ALA A 671 -26.90 17.29 -21.63
N ALA A 672 -28.16 16.83 -21.65
CA ALA A 672 -28.77 16.22 -22.84
C ALA A 672 -28.95 17.23 -23.99
N LYS A 673 -29.31 18.49 -23.69
CA LYS A 673 -29.33 19.59 -24.68
C LYS A 673 -27.94 19.82 -25.27
N SER A 674 -26.92 19.88 -24.42
CA SER A 674 -25.54 20.08 -24.83
C SER A 674 -25.04 18.96 -25.76
N ILE A 675 -25.35 17.70 -25.46
CA ILE A 675 -25.03 16.56 -26.33
C ILE A 675 -25.75 16.67 -27.67
N THR A 676 -27.03 17.04 -27.67
CA THR A 676 -27.83 17.15 -28.90
C THR A 676 -27.34 18.30 -29.79
N GLN A 677 -26.92 19.42 -29.20
CA GLN A 677 -26.31 20.53 -29.93
C GLN A 677 -24.93 20.16 -30.48
N ALA A 678 -24.10 19.48 -29.69
CA ALA A 678 -22.77 19.04 -30.10
C ALA A 678 -22.84 18.01 -31.25
N THR A 679 -23.81 17.08 -31.21
CA THR A 679 -24.03 16.08 -32.27
C THR A 679 -24.59 16.70 -33.56
N ALA A 680 -25.43 17.73 -33.46
CA ALA A 680 -25.87 18.51 -34.63
C ALA A 680 -24.69 19.25 -35.30
N MET A 681 -23.82 19.88 -34.50
CA MET A 681 -22.60 20.52 -35.00
C MET A 681 -21.63 19.50 -35.61
N LEU A 682 -21.51 18.31 -35.01
CA LEU A 682 -20.68 17.22 -35.50
C LEU A 682 -21.12 16.76 -36.89
N ILE A 683 -22.42 16.52 -37.12
CA ILE A 683 -22.91 16.05 -38.42
C ILE A 683 -22.79 17.13 -39.49
N ARG A 684 -22.98 18.41 -39.15
CA ARG A 684 -22.69 19.52 -40.07
C ARG A 684 -21.19 19.61 -40.40
N ALA A 685 -20.31 19.40 -39.42
CA ALA A 685 -18.88 19.35 -39.64
C ALA A 685 -18.46 18.13 -40.48
N ALA A 686 -19.11 16.97 -40.29
CA ALA A 686 -18.89 15.76 -41.08
C ALA A 686 -19.34 15.95 -42.53
N SER A 687 -20.48 16.64 -42.73
CA SER A 687 -20.98 17.02 -44.05
C SER A 687 -19.99 17.94 -44.77
N ASN A 688 -19.42 18.93 -44.06
CA ASN A 688 -18.42 19.82 -44.64
C ASN A 688 -17.07 19.11 -44.91
N ALA A 689 -16.66 18.19 -44.03
CA ALA A 689 -15.46 17.38 -44.24
C ALA A 689 -15.62 16.44 -45.43
N GLN A 690 -16.80 15.84 -45.62
CA GLN A 690 -17.10 15.07 -46.82
C GLN A 690 -17.14 15.94 -48.08
N LYS A 691 -17.76 17.13 -48.04
CA LYS A 691 -17.74 18.09 -49.16
C LYS A 691 -16.31 18.44 -49.57
N GLU A 692 -15.42 18.67 -48.61
CA GLU A 692 -14.00 18.92 -48.86
C GLU A 692 -13.30 17.71 -49.46
N LEU A 693 -13.60 16.50 -48.99
CA LEU A 693 -13.04 15.25 -49.52
C LEU A 693 -13.43 14.99 -50.97
N VAL A 694 -14.67 15.31 -51.33
CA VAL A 694 -15.17 15.20 -52.71
C VAL A 694 -14.56 16.31 -53.58
N ALA A 695 -14.56 17.56 -53.11
CA ALA A 695 -13.97 18.69 -53.83
C ALA A 695 -12.44 18.60 -54.03
N THR A 696 -11.75 17.78 -53.24
CA THR A 696 -10.29 17.52 -53.37
C THR A 696 -9.96 16.27 -54.18
N GLY A 697 -10.96 15.59 -54.77
CA GLY A 697 -10.78 14.41 -55.62
C GLY A 697 -10.26 13.17 -54.90
N LYS A 698 -10.36 13.11 -53.55
CA LYS A 698 -9.91 11.96 -52.73
C LYS A 698 -10.96 10.84 -52.62
N VAL A 699 -12.17 11.08 -53.13
CA VAL A 699 -13.28 10.12 -53.20
C VAL A 699 -13.93 10.26 -54.57
N ASP A 700 -14.06 9.17 -55.30
CA ASP A 700 -14.60 9.14 -56.67
C ASP A 700 -16.07 9.60 -56.72
N ALA A 701 -16.40 10.55 -57.59
CA ALA A 701 -17.71 11.19 -57.65
C ALA A 701 -18.74 10.41 -58.50
N HIS A 702 -18.27 9.53 -59.39
CA HIS A 702 -19.14 8.75 -60.27
C HIS A 702 -19.40 7.35 -59.72
N GLY A 703 -20.66 7.07 -59.36
CA GLY A 703 -21.18 5.71 -59.12
C GLY A 703 -21.18 4.79 -60.36
N ALA A 704 -20.27 4.98 -61.31
CA ALA A 704 -20.12 4.16 -62.51
C ALA A 704 -19.49 2.78 -62.22
N HIS A 705 -18.89 2.60 -61.04
CA HIS A 705 -18.39 1.32 -60.56
C HIS A 705 -19.06 0.95 -59.23
N GLN A 706 -20.21 0.26 -59.30
CA GLN A 706 -20.95 -0.33 -58.17
C GLN A 706 -20.13 -1.35 -57.33
N PHE A 707 -18.84 -1.51 -57.58
CA PHE A 707 -17.90 -2.40 -56.89
C PHE A 707 -16.58 -1.73 -56.48
N SER A 708 -16.54 -0.39 -56.39
CA SER A 708 -15.37 0.36 -55.91
C SER A 708 -15.36 0.54 -54.37
N ASP A 709 -14.18 0.46 -53.75
CA ASP A 709 -13.94 0.72 -52.31
C ASP A 709 -14.48 2.09 -51.84
N ASP A 710 -14.69 3.04 -52.75
CA ASP A 710 -15.19 4.39 -52.48
C ASP A 710 -16.71 4.42 -52.24
N SER A 711 -17.45 3.52 -52.89
CA SER A 711 -18.90 3.32 -52.65
C SER A 711 -19.12 2.70 -51.26
N GLN A 712 -18.26 1.76 -50.83
CA GLN A 712 -18.34 1.14 -49.52
C GLN A 712 -17.96 2.11 -48.39
N TRP A 713 -17.00 3.00 -48.62
CA TRP A 713 -16.65 4.06 -47.67
C TRP A 713 -17.77 5.09 -47.51
N SER A 714 -18.38 5.54 -48.61
CA SER A 714 -19.48 6.51 -48.56
C SER A 714 -20.74 5.91 -47.90
N GLU A 715 -21.08 4.65 -48.16
CA GLU A 715 -22.10 3.91 -47.40
C GLU A 715 -21.73 3.73 -45.92
N GLY A 716 -20.45 3.47 -45.62
CA GLY A 716 -19.91 3.42 -44.25
C GLY A 716 -20.03 4.75 -43.51
N LEU A 717 -19.82 5.87 -44.19
CA LEU A 717 -19.98 7.21 -43.63
C LEU A 717 -21.45 7.56 -43.39
N ILE A 718 -22.33 7.28 -44.35
CA ILE A 718 -23.77 7.50 -44.24
C ILE A 718 -24.36 6.63 -43.12
N SER A 719 -23.95 5.37 -43.03
CA SER A 719 -24.39 4.46 -41.96
C SER A 719 -23.89 4.93 -40.59
N ALA A 720 -22.65 5.41 -40.46
CA ALA A 720 -22.15 6.00 -39.21
C ALA A 720 -22.94 7.26 -38.81
N ALA A 721 -23.26 8.15 -39.76
CA ALA A 721 -24.07 9.33 -39.49
C ALA A 721 -25.51 8.98 -39.07
N ARG A 722 -26.13 7.96 -39.66
CA ARG A 722 -27.43 7.43 -39.24
C ARG A 722 -27.38 6.82 -37.84
N HIS A 723 -26.31 6.10 -37.48
CA HIS A 723 -26.12 5.59 -36.12
C HIS A 723 -26.00 6.72 -35.09
N VAL A 724 -25.28 7.81 -35.41
CA VAL A 724 -25.23 9.00 -34.54
C VAL A 724 -26.61 9.62 -34.35
N ALA A 725 -27.39 9.77 -35.43
CA ALA A 725 -28.75 10.31 -35.34
C ALA A 725 -29.68 9.40 -34.50
N ALA A 726 -29.63 8.09 -34.70
CA ALA A 726 -30.43 7.12 -33.94
C ALA A 726 -30.04 7.06 -32.44
N ALA A 727 -28.74 7.09 -32.14
CA ALA A 727 -28.23 7.14 -30.77
C ALA A 727 -28.65 8.45 -30.08
N THR A 728 -28.59 9.58 -30.80
CA THR A 728 -29.02 10.88 -30.27
C THR A 728 -30.53 10.91 -30.00
N HIS A 729 -31.32 10.27 -30.87
CA HIS A 729 -32.76 10.11 -30.62
C HIS A 729 -33.03 9.25 -29.38
N SER A 730 -32.32 8.14 -29.24
CA SER A 730 -32.44 7.25 -28.08
C SER A 730 -32.06 7.94 -26.77
N LEU A 731 -31.05 8.83 -26.81
CA LEU A 731 -30.68 9.68 -25.67
C LEU A 731 -31.79 10.66 -25.31
N VAL A 732 -32.39 11.33 -26.30
CA VAL A 732 -33.50 12.27 -26.09
C VAL A 732 -34.72 11.55 -25.51
N GLU A 733 -35.00 10.33 -25.96
CA GLU A 733 -36.07 9.48 -25.41
C GLU A 733 -35.77 8.99 -23.99
N ALA A 734 -34.52 8.58 -23.71
CA ALA A 734 -34.10 8.19 -22.38
C ALA A 734 -34.16 9.35 -21.39
N ALA A 735 -33.71 10.54 -21.80
CA ALA A 735 -33.80 11.78 -21.01
C ALA A 735 -35.27 12.16 -20.77
N ASN A 736 -36.13 12.09 -21.79
CA ASN A 736 -37.55 12.34 -21.64
C ASN A 736 -38.23 11.33 -20.69
N ALA A 737 -37.95 10.05 -20.85
CA ALA A 737 -38.51 9.01 -20.00
C ALA A 737 -38.00 9.11 -18.55
N LEU A 738 -36.75 9.50 -18.33
CA LEU A 738 -36.20 9.75 -16.99
C LEU A 738 -36.89 10.94 -16.31
N VAL A 739 -37.06 12.05 -17.03
CA VAL A 739 -37.81 13.22 -16.53
C VAL A 739 -39.28 12.88 -16.26
N LEU A 740 -39.86 11.88 -16.93
CA LEU A 740 -41.21 11.39 -16.63
C LEU A 740 -41.24 10.31 -15.53
N GLY A 741 -40.10 9.89 -14.99
CA GLY A 741 -39.98 8.81 -14.00
C GLY A 741 -40.25 7.40 -14.55
N GLN A 742 -40.13 7.22 -15.88
CA GLN A 742 -40.45 5.99 -16.62
C GLN A 742 -39.20 5.22 -17.10
N ALA A 743 -37.99 5.73 -16.84
CA ALA A 743 -36.73 5.09 -17.17
C ALA A 743 -35.71 5.30 -16.05
N SER A 744 -34.75 4.37 -15.93
CA SER A 744 -33.65 4.45 -14.97
C SER A 744 -32.50 5.33 -15.47
N GLU A 745 -31.73 5.85 -14.53
CA GLU A 745 -30.49 6.60 -14.72
C GLU A 745 -29.47 5.78 -15.52
N GLU A 746 -29.42 4.46 -15.30
CA GLU A 746 -28.60 3.52 -16.07
C GLU A 746 -28.95 3.48 -17.56
N LYS A 747 -30.25 3.59 -17.90
CA LYS A 747 -30.70 3.62 -19.30
C LYS A 747 -30.26 4.91 -19.99
N LEU A 748 -30.24 6.03 -19.25
CA LEU A 748 -29.70 7.30 -19.73
C LEU A 748 -28.17 7.21 -19.95
N ILE A 749 -27.44 6.62 -19.00
CA ILE A 749 -25.99 6.40 -19.11
C ILE A 749 -25.67 5.53 -20.33
N SER A 750 -26.44 4.46 -20.56
CA SER A 750 -26.29 3.58 -21.72
C SER A 750 -26.51 4.34 -23.04
N ALA A 751 -27.58 5.14 -23.13
CA ALA A 751 -27.86 5.95 -24.31
C ALA A 751 -26.77 6.99 -24.59
N ALA A 752 -26.22 7.62 -23.54
CA ALA A 752 -25.13 8.59 -23.67
C ALA A 752 -23.81 7.95 -24.13
N LYS A 753 -23.47 6.76 -23.59
CA LYS A 753 -22.32 5.96 -24.04
C LYS A 753 -22.48 5.52 -25.50
N GLN A 754 -23.71 5.19 -25.92
CA GLN A 754 -24.02 4.87 -27.31
C GLN A 754 -23.79 6.08 -28.23
N VAL A 755 -24.18 7.30 -27.82
CA VAL A 755 -23.89 8.53 -28.58
C VAL A 755 -22.38 8.78 -28.71
N ALA A 756 -21.61 8.59 -27.63
CA ALA A 756 -20.15 8.71 -27.67
C ALA A 756 -19.50 7.68 -28.60
N SER A 757 -19.99 6.43 -28.56
CA SER A 757 -19.50 5.34 -29.41
C SER A 757 -19.79 5.59 -30.89
N SER A 758 -21.04 5.94 -31.24
CA SER A 758 -21.41 6.26 -32.64
C SER A 758 -20.67 7.51 -33.15
N THR A 759 -20.39 8.48 -32.26
CA THR A 759 -19.57 9.66 -32.60
C THR A 759 -18.13 9.26 -32.91
N ALA A 760 -17.53 8.37 -32.12
CA ALA A 760 -16.20 7.84 -32.41
C ALA A 760 -16.15 7.06 -33.73
N GLN A 761 -17.19 6.26 -34.03
CA GLN A 761 -17.31 5.56 -35.31
C GLN A 761 -17.41 6.53 -36.50
N LEU A 762 -18.18 7.62 -36.37
CA LEU A 762 -18.26 8.66 -37.40
C LEU A 762 -16.92 9.39 -37.59
N LEU A 763 -16.23 9.73 -36.51
CA LEU A 763 -14.90 10.36 -36.57
C LEU A 763 -13.87 9.45 -37.25
N VAL A 764 -13.87 8.17 -36.91
CA VAL A 764 -13.00 7.17 -37.55
C VAL A 764 -13.36 7.06 -39.04
N ALA A 765 -14.64 6.92 -39.38
CA ALA A 765 -15.10 6.85 -40.77
C ALA A 765 -14.68 8.07 -41.60
N CYS A 766 -14.77 9.29 -41.05
CA CYS A 766 -14.28 10.51 -41.70
C CYS A 766 -12.74 10.53 -41.80
N LYS A 767 -12.02 10.03 -40.78
CA LYS A 767 -10.55 10.08 -40.70
C LYS A 767 -9.85 9.12 -41.68
N VAL A 768 -10.51 8.06 -42.15
CA VAL A 768 -9.92 7.09 -43.10
C VAL A 768 -9.42 7.77 -44.38
N LYS A 769 -10.08 8.86 -44.81
CA LYS A 769 -9.73 9.57 -46.05
C LYS A 769 -9.46 11.07 -45.88
N ALA A 770 -9.91 11.70 -44.78
CA ALA A 770 -9.70 13.12 -44.53
C ALA A 770 -8.25 13.45 -44.15
N ASP A 771 -7.78 14.62 -44.60
CA ASP A 771 -6.55 15.20 -44.07
C ASP A 771 -6.79 15.66 -42.62
N PRO A 772 -6.03 15.15 -41.62
CA PRO A 772 -6.17 15.58 -40.22
C PRO A 772 -5.98 17.09 -40.02
N GLU A 773 -5.24 17.76 -40.90
CA GLU A 773 -4.94 19.19 -40.80
C GLU A 773 -5.95 20.10 -41.51
N SER A 774 -6.90 19.51 -42.25
CA SER A 774 -8.01 20.22 -42.88
C SER A 774 -8.80 21.05 -41.87
N GLN A 775 -9.23 22.25 -42.27
CA GLN A 775 -10.11 23.08 -41.45
C GLN A 775 -11.45 22.40 -41.18
N ALA A 776 -12.00 21.63 -42.13
CA ALA A 776 -13.21 20.86 -41.89
C ALA A 776 -12.96 19.69 -40.91
N MET A 777 -11.80 19.03 -40.98
CA MET A 777 -11.43 17.96 -40.05
C MET A 777 -11.14 18.47 -38.64
N LYS A 778 -10.49 19.63 -38.49
CA LYS A 778 -10.30 20.31 -37.20
C LYS A 778 -11.62 20.72 -36.57
N ARG A 779 -12.56 21.24 -37.37
CA ARG A 779 -13.92 21.54 -36.91
C ARG A 779 -14.67 20.27 -36.51
N LEU A 780 -14.53 19.19 -37.27
CA LEU A 780 -15.12 17.89 -36.97
C LEU A 780 -14.56 17.31 -35.65
N GLN A 781 -13.25 17.36 -35.45
CA GLN A 781 -12.60 16.89 -34.23
C GLN A 781 -12.98 17.74 -33.02
N THR A 782 -13.09 19.06 -33.19
CA THR A 782 -13.59 19.97 -32.14
C THR A 782 -15.03 19.64 -31.76
N ALA A 783 -15.90 19.41 -32.74
CA ALA A 783 -17.28 18.99 -32.50
C ALA A 783 -17.36 17.59 -31.85
N GLY A 784 -16.51 16.64 -32.27
CA GLY A 784 -16.41 15.31 -31.68
C GLY A 784 -15.94 15.32 -30.23
N ASN A 785 -14.94 16.15 -29.91
CA ASN A 785 -14.48 16.37 -28.55
C ASN A 785 -15.56 17.05 -27.69
N ALA A 786 -16.34 17.97 -28.27
CA ALA A 786 -17.48 18.58 -27.59
C ALA A 786 -18.57 17.55 -27.26
N VAL A 787 -18.88 16.64 -28.19
CA VAL A 787 -19.82 15.52 -27.92
C VAL A 787 -19.29 14.63 -26.82
N LYS A 788 -18.03 14.20 -26.89
CA LYS A 788 -17.40 13.35 -25.86
C LYS A 788 -17.44 13.99 -24.48
N LYS A 789 -17.05 15.28 -24.40
CA LYS A 789 -17.09 16.04 -23.15
C LYS A 789 -18.51 16.18 -22.61
N ALA A 790 -19.50 16.42 -23.48
CA ALA A 790 -20.90 16.53 -23.08
C ALA A 790 -21.46 15.18 -22.60
N THR A 791 -21.11 14.07 -23.25
CA THR A 791 -21.50 12.71 -22.82
C THR A 791 -20.84 12.31 -21.51
N ASP A 792 -19.55 12.62 -21.32
CA ASP A 792 -18.83 12.33 -20.07
C ASP A 792 -19.38 13.14 -18.90
N ASN A 793 -19.73 14.41 -19.14
CA ASN A 793 -20.39 15.26 -18.14
C ASN A 793 -21.77 14.72 -17.75
N LEU A 794 -22.58 14.25 -18.72
CA LEU A 794 -23.88 13.63 -18.45
C LEU A 794 -23.73 12.32 -17.67
N VAL A 795 -22.79 11.45 -18.05
CA VAL A 795 -22.54 10.18 -17.35
C VAL A 795 -22.09 10.45 -15.91
N ARG A 796 -21.21 11.44 -15.70
CA ARG A 796 -20.79 11.84 -14.35
C ARG A 796 -21.95 12.41 -13.54
N ALA A 797 -22.78 13.28 -14.13
CA ALA A 797 -23.94 13.84 -13.45
C ALA A 797 -24.95 12.74 -13.08
N ALA A 798 -25.20 11.78 -13.97
CA ALA A 798 -26.06 10.64 -13.71
C ALA A 798 -25.48 9.69 -12.65
N GLN A 799 -24.16 9.44 -12.67
CA GLN A 799 -23.49 8.60 -11.67
C GLN A 799 -23.47 9.24 -10.27
N GLN A 800 -23.24 10.56 -10.20
CA GLN A 800 -23.29 11.31 -8.94
C GLN A 800 -24.68 11.31 -8.32
N ALA A 801 -25.74 11.27 -9.13
CA ALA A 801 -27.09 11.14 -8.61
C ALA A 801 -27.41 9.73 -8.14
N ILE A 802 -26.89 8.69 -8.80
CA ILE A 802 -26.95 7.31 -8.28
C ILE A 802 -26.24 7.22 -6.92
N GLU A 803 -25.04 7.81 -6.81
CA GLU A 803 -24.27 7.84 -5.56
C GLU A 803 -24.94 8.69 -4.46
N GLN A 804 -25.61 9.79 -4.79
CA GLN A 804 -26.37 10.58 -3.81
C GLN A 804 -27.64 9.86 -3.34
N ASP A 805 -28.31 9.08 -4.20
CA ASP A 805 -29.44 8.24 -3.81
C ASP A 805 -28.97 7.08 -2.91
N GLU A 806 -27.79 6.51 -3.18
CA GLU A 806 -27.10 5.53 -2.33
C GLU A 806 -26.61 6.14 -1.00
N GLU A 807 -26.06 7.35 -0.99
CA GLU A 807 -25.62 8.05 0.23
C GLU A 807 -26.79 8.52 1.09
N GLN A 808 -27.89 8.99 0.49
CA GLN A 808 -29.13 9.26 1.24
C GLN A 808 -29.73 7.97 1.82
N SER A 809 -29.53 6.82 1.17
CA SER A 809 -29.86 5.50 1.75
C SER A 809 -28.94 5.09 2.92
N LEU A 810 -27.68 5.56 2.94
CA LEU A 810 -26.66 5.20 3.95
C LEU A 810 -26.59 6.18 5.15
N ILE A 811 -26.93 7.46 4.95
CA ILE A 811 -26.88 8.52 5.98
C ILE A 811 -28.03 8.38 7.00
N ILE A 812 -29.08 7.61 6.69
CA ILE A 812 -30.18 7.29 7.63
C ILE A 812 -29.75 6.23 8.68
N SER A 813 -28.49 5.80 8.71
CA SER A 813 -27.97 4.89 9.75
C SER A 813 -27.42 5.56 11.03
N LYS A 814 -27.60 6.88 11.21
CA LYS A 814 -27.13 7.61 12.41
C LYS A 814 -28.13 8.62 12.98
N ARG A 815 -29.32 8.18 13.42
CA ARG A 815 -30.02 8.80 14.58
C ARG A 815 -31.15 7.91 15.10
N ARG A 816 -31.00 7.49 16.36
CA ARG A 816 -31.92 6.61 17.11
C ARG A 816 -33.14 7.41 17.61
N VAL A 817 -34.14 7.72 16.77
CA VAL A 817 -35.58 7.87 17.12
C VAL A 817 -36.40 7.94 15.81
N GLN A 818 -36.91 6.80 15.30
CA GLN A 818 -38.13 6.65 14.46
C GLN A 818 -38.23 5.23 13.85
N GLY A 819 -38.27 4.19 14.69
CA GLY A 819 -38.21 2.79 14.21
C GLY A 819 -39.44 2.25 13.48
N ILE A 820 -40.64 2.82 13.70
CA ILE A 820 -41.89 2.22 13.18
C ILE A 820 -42.22 2.68 11.75
N THR A 821 -41.93 3.93 11.40
CA THR A 821 -42.16 4.45 10.04
C THR A 821 -41.17 3.85 9.05
N GLN A 822 -39.93 3.62 9.49
CA GLN A 822 -38.86 3.04 8.66
C GLN A 822 -39.11 1.57 8.31
N GLU A 823 -39.68 0.79 9.22
CA GLU A 823 -40.02 -0.62 8.96
C GLU A 823 -41.13 -0.77 7.93
N ILE A 824 -42.10 0.16 7.91
CA ILE A 824 -43.21 0.14 6.93
C ILE A 824 -42.73 0.52 5.53
N VAL A 825 -41.90 1.56 5.41
CA VAL A 825 -41.32 1.99 4.12
C VAL A 825 -40.39 0.91 3.56
N ALA A 826 -39.56 0.29 4.40
CA ALA A 826 -38.70 -0.82 3.99
C ALA A 826 -39.51 -2.05 3.54
N ARG A 827 -40.62 -2.37 4.21
CA ARG A 827 -41.53 -3.45 3.79
C ARG A 827 -42.25 -3.14 2.48
N GLU A 828 -42.61 -1.88 2.23
CA GLU A 828 -43.21 -1.45 0.97
C GLU A 828 -42.21 -1.54 -0.19
N GLU A 829 -40.95 -1.14 0.02
CA GLU A 829 -39.90 -1.30 -0.99
C GLU A 829 -39.57 -2.76 -1.29
N ILE A 830 -39.54 -3.63 -0.28
CA ILE A 830 -39.37 -5.08 -0.48
C ILE A 830 -40.50 -5.61 -1.38
N LEU A 831 -41.75 -5.25 -1.09
CA LEU A 831 -42.91 -5.67 -1.90
C LEU A 831 -42.86 -5.14 -3.34
N LYS A 832 -42.33 -3.93 -3.54
CA LYS A 832 -42.16 -3.35 -4.88
C LYS A 832 -41.06 -4.08 -5.66
N LYS A 833 -39.91 -4.35 -5.03
CA LYS A 833 -38.81 -5.12 -5.64
C LYS A 833 -39.20 -6.58 -5.92
N GLU A 834 -40.01 -7.20 -5.06
CA GLU A 834 -40.56 -8.53 -5.32
C GLU A 834 -41.47 -8.56 -6.54
N ARG A 835 -42.32 -7.53 -6.73
CA ARG A 835 -43.17 -7.41 -7.92
C ARG A 835 -42.35 -7.21 -9.19
N GLU A 836 -41.35 -6.35 -9.16
CA GLU A 836 -40.44 -6.10 -10.27
C GLU A 836 -39.60 -7.34 -10.62
N LEU A 837 -39.17 -8.12 -9.61
CA LEU A 837 -38.47 -9.40 -9.81
C LEU A 837 -39.39 -10.42 -10.51
N VAL A 838 -40.66 -10.49 -10.12
CA VAL A 838 -41.64 -11.38 -10.77
C VAL A 838 -41.87 -10.97 -12.23
N GLU A 839 -42.06 -9.68 -12.51
CA GLU A 839 -42.18 -9.18 -13.89
C GLU A 839 -40.92 -9.44 -14.73
N ALA A 840 -39.72 -9.26 -14.15
CA ALA A 840 -38.46 -9.53 -14.84
C ALA A 840 -38.31 -11.03 -15.14
N ARG A 841 -38.74 -11.91 -14.23
CA ARG A 841 -38.76 -13.36 -14.45
C ARG A 841 -39.78 -13.77 -15.52
N GLU A 842 -40.95 -13.14 -15.56
CA GLU A 842 -41.95 -13.38 -16.61
C GLU A 842 -41.45 -12.89 -17.97
N LYS A 843 -40.81 -11.72 -18.03
CA LYS A 843 -40.16 -11.22 -19.26
C LYS A 843 -39.03 -12.15 -19.70
N LEU A 844 -38.20 -12.64 -18.79
CA LEU A 844 -37.14 -13.61 -19.09
C LEU A 844 -37.71 -14.94 -19.58
N ALA A 845 -38.80 -15.42 -18.99
CA ALA A 845 -39.50 -16.63 -19.43
C ALA A 845 -40.16 -16.45 -20.81
N ALA A 846 -40.72 -15.27 -21.10
CA ALA A 846 -41.26 -14.91 -22.40
C ALA A 846 -40.16 -14.81 -23.47
N ILE A 847 -39.02 -14.21 -23.14
CA ILE A 847 -37.84 -14.15 -24.01
C ILE A 847 -37.29 -15.55 -24.26
N ASN A 848 -37.19 -16.41 -23.24
CA ASN A 848 -36.72 -17.78 -23.41
C ASN A 848 -37.71 -18.64 -24.21
N ARG A 849 -39.03 -18.44 -24.07
CA ARG A 849 -40.04 -19.05 -24.96
C ARG A 849 -39.90 -18.56 -26.40
N ALA A 850 -39.65 -17.27 -26.62
CA ALA A 850 -39.44 -16.73 -27.95
C ALA A 850 -38.12 -17.22 -28.58
N LYS A 851 -37.09 -17.45 -27.76
CA LYS A 851 -35.74 -17.82 -28.21
C LYS A 851 -35.55 -19.34 -28.40
N TYR A 852 -36.31 -20.17 -27.69
CA TYR A 852 -36.16 -21.63 -27.70
C TYR A 852 -37.45 -22.42 -28.00
N GLY A 853 -38.61 -21.76 -28.08
CA GLY A 853 -39.92 -22.41 -28.29
C GLY A 853 -40.19 -22.93 -29.70
N ASN A 854 -39.27 -22.76 -30.65
CA ASN A 854 -39.43 -23.18 -32.05
C ASN A 854 -38.45 -24.29 -32.49
N ARG A 855 -37.83 -25.03 -31.56
CA ARG A 855 -37.05 -26.23 -31.91
C ARG A 855 -37.91 -27.50 -31.81
N PRO A 856 -38.03 -28.31 -32.88
CA PRO A 856 -38.66 -29.62 -32.81
C PRO A 856 -37.79 -30.57 -31.96
N PRO A 857 -38.41 -31.57 -31.30
CA PRO A 857 -37.70 -32.47 -30.42
C PRO A 857 -37.09 -33.60 -31.24
N ASP A 858 -35.77 -33.59 -31.44
CA ASP A 858 -35.04 -34.82 -31.75
C ASP A 858 -33.62 -34.83 -31.14
N GLU A 859 -33.40 -35.96 -30.46
CA GLU A 859 -32.19 -36.68 -30.09
C GLU A 859 -30.94 -35.96 -29.54
N LYS A 860 -30.73 -36.21 -28.24
CA LYS A 860 -29.46 -36.50 -27.54
C LYS A 860 -28.27 -35.60 -27.84
N ASP A 861 -27.96 -34.72 -26.87
CA ASP A 861 -26.56 -34.60 -26.44
C ASP A 861 -26.42 -34.22 -24.96
N PHE A 862 -25.39 -34.78 -24.35
CA PHE A 862 -25.08 -34.76 -22.92
C PHE A 862 -24.54 -33.41 -22.44
N GLY A 863 -24.90 -33.03 -21.20
CA GLY A 863 -24.05 -32.19 -20.34
C GLY A 863 -24.65 -30.85 -19.91
N PHE A 864 -25.24 -30.81 -18.71
CA PHE A 864 -25.09 -29.82 -17.64
C PHE A 864 -26.30 -29.88 -16.69
N THR A 865 -26.29 -30.86 -15.79
CA THR A 865 -27.18 -30.91 -14.61
C THR A 865 -26.31 -30.97 -13.37
N SER A 866 -26.02 -29.82 -12.75
CA SER A 866 -25.54 -29.78 -11.36
C SER A 866 -25.50 -28.38 -10.72
N VAL A 867 -26.57 -27.55 -10.77
CA VAL A 867 -26.70 -26.40 -9.83
C VAL A 867 -28.17 -26.03 -9.53
N GLN A 868 -29.04 -27.01 -9.29
CA GLN A 868 -30.44 -26.73 -8.89
C GLN A 868 -30.92 -27.45 -7.63
N GLN A 869 -30.03 -28.13 -6.90
CA GLN A 869 -30.42 -28.93 -5.72
C GLN A 869 -29.83 -28.48 -4.38
N PHE A 870 -29.26 -27.28 -4.27
CA PHE A 870 -28.69 -26.82 -2.98
C PHE A 870 -29.41 -25.66 -2.27
N ASN A 871 -30.49 -25.09 -2.83
CA ASN A 871 -31.17 -23.93 -2.22
C ASN A 871 -32.60 -24.17 -1.71
N ASN A 872 -33.08 -25.42 -1.67
CA ASN A 872 -34.47 -25.72 -1.25
C ASN A 872 -34.61 -26.32 0.16
N THR A 873 -33.57 -26.28 0.99
CA THR A 873 -33.61 -26.84 2.37
C THR A 873 -33.63 -25.82 3.50
N TYR A 874 -33.71 -24.51 3.23
CA TYR A 874 -33.75 -23.47 4.28
C TYR A 874 -35.08 -22.73 4.44
N TYR A 875 -36.14 -23.12 3.74
CA TYR A 875 -37.44 -22.42 3.76
C TYR A 875 -38.64 -23.27 4.24
N GLN A 876 -38.40 -24.37 4.97
CA GLN A 876 -39.50 -25.26 5.42
C GLN A 876 -39.45 -25.70 6.88
N GLN A 877 -38.85 -24.89 7.77
CA GLN A 877 -39.00 -25.02 9.22
C GLN A 877 -39.23 -23.64 9.83
N ASP A 878 -40.49 -23.18 9.83
CA ASP A 878 -41.10 -22.33 10.88
C ASP A 878 -42.50 -21.85 10.48
N GLN A 879 -43.31 -22.77 9.97
CA GLN A 879 -44.76 -22.59 9.89
C GLN A 879 -45.45 -23.89 10.27
N THR A 880 -45.77 -24.04 11.56
CA THR A 880 -47.02 -24.62 12.08
C THR A 880 -46.94 -24.71 13.60
N THR A 881 -48.10 -24.53 14.25
CA THR A 881 -48.42 -24.49 15.70
C THR A 881 -48.41 -23.08 16.31
N PHE A 882 -49.49 -22.53 16.88
CA PHE A 882 -50.86 -22.97 17.08
C PHE A 882 -51.76 -21.71 17.17
N ASN A 883 -52.87 -21.75 16.46
CA ASN A 883 -53.95 -20.76 16.47
C ASN A 883 -55.04 -21.31 17.43
N HIS A 884 -55.59 -20.53 18.37
CA HIS A 884 -57.02 -20.53 18.79
C HIS A 884 -57.36 -19.50 19.89
N HIS A 885 -58.13 -18.48 19.48
CA HIS A 885 -59.42 -17.99 20.01
C HIS A 885 -59.67 -17.78 21.53
N HIS A 886 -59.71 -16.49 21.94
CA HIS A 886 -60.82 -15.66 22.51
C HIS A 886 -61.68 -16.17 23.72
N PRO A 887 -62.42 -15.32 24.51
CA PRO A 887 -62.73 -13.87 24.33
C PRO A 887 -62.81 -12.96 25.61
N HIS A 888 -62.89 -11.64 25.35
CA HIS A 888 -63.60 -10.53 26.03
C HIS A 888 -63.83 -10.49 27.57
N HIS A 889 -63.45 -9.36 28.20
CA HIS A 889 -64.40 -8.37 28.78
C HIS A 889 -63.73 -7.05 29.26
N LEU A 890 -64.46 -5.94 29.10
CA LEU A 890 -64.17 -4.55 29.50
C LEU A 890 -64.04 -4.34 31.01
N HIS A 891 -63.13 -3.45 31.46
CA HIS A 891 -63.45 -2.29 32.32
C HIS A 891 -62.26 -1.32 32.50
N HIS A 892 -62.52 -0.03 32.26
CA HIS A 892 -61.83 1.15 32.84
C HIS A 892 -62.56 1.50 34.18
N PRO A 893 -62.16 2.49 35.03
CA PRO A 893 -60.97 3.38 35.05
C PRO A 893 -60.36 3.62 36.47
N HIS A 894 -59.41 4.58 36.54
CA HIS A 894 -59.12 5.53 37.64
C HIS A 894 -57.97 5.32 38.67
N TYR A 895 -57.11 6.35 38.66
CA TYR A 895 -56.53 7.16 39.76
C TYR A 895 -55.42 6.66 40.72
N GLN A 896 -54.52 7.64 40.96
CA GLN A 896 -53.63 7.93 42.10
C GLN A 896 -52.26 7.21 42.15
N GLN A 897 -51.12 7.90 42.03
CA GLN A 897 -50.44 8.81 42.99
C GLN A 897 -50.07 8.10 44.30
N GLU A 898 -48.78 7.77 44.49
CA GLU A 898 -47.89 8.29 45.55
C GLU A 898 -46.60 7.45 45.70
N ASN A 899 -45.50 8.20 45.93
CA ASN A 899 -44.13 7.84 46.34
C ASN A 899 -43.18 7.15 45.36
#